data_AF-A0A2A2YF78-F1
#
_entry.id   AF-A0A2A2YF78-F1
#
_cell.length_a   1.000
_cell.length_b   1.000
_cell.length_c   1.000
_cell.angle_alpha   90.00
_cell.angle_beta   90.00
_cell.angle_gamma   90.00
#
_symmetry.space_group_name_H-M   'P 1'
#
loop_
_entity.id
_entity.type
_entity.pdbx_description
1 polymer ?
#
loop_
_entity_poly.entity_id
_entity_poly.type
_entity_poly.pdbx_seq_one_letter_code
_entity_poly.pdbx_strand_id
1 'polypeptide(L)'
;MNISSHAAWKKRRPQRGFALLMSVLAVAGLMVMLIGLLSMLTLERKTARSYSDAARADMALQSGLAEAIGTISPIANRDDTLVFRMEDPTVPLENASADSKVLPPQHFFTFGAQYDTQKKAWRMSPFASGFKQITSGSNVPNTSLIKEAINGYDAAEIAGVGRGNVAVPRASWVVMGKKDDPFTMRYAWWAEDLSGRIDGANAGSEVRQLGLDARELGLFTIFNPTAEKDGAGPEDALINQRANLRSPASVRQFLTEENAKLIEPFLTYDLPREVVAAPLIPHGFGYPDAGKKSLPLDQLVSTRKIEEIASHIDRNLPDFTLRKGGLLPTENYTKTIAASIIDYADVDTNPTLGLGYRGVDSYPFVNELFDLYEWTGTSNGQVTIRVTTFVELWNPSNISIIGEFQLENDNRHSIKIPPAATANFTSVTHPLIKVTIPANAFIVRNCGSKDYNFPVGAFPPSSLEFPAETKNSTYRLKWNAQQVDWARGGVTRTTGTLQAGSTKAKWKGNASPAHDHSIGQHGDPRASHYINVPIFPNNYDANSNWGGRALKANISNQNYREVKITRWPDRGSESKTGVAPGTDTKLPTTLALPVTQNSMAPAFIANRPFISTAELGNIFDPAQWTMIENTSGTASAGSGGGFSLAIGRPEFAKFDREGQRAAQLLDLFTLSNTSTSQRNTRISKININTAPREVLRTLIAGQGLVNDPVQSTLFPPKDQSIGDRFADAVIATRQHTPLRSLSDLNLIRKNPLAARNYTTPNRDTEPFFGSREQYPTTSRPPDTWDDAGREELFQRIANMVTFQSKTYRVIVAGQVLDRAGKIIGQRTREITLRFEPKRDAEGLIDTTQPFVIRTLGERSL
;
A
#
# COMPACT_ATOMS: atom_id res chain seq x y z
N MET A 1 85.22 -91.96 36.38
CA MET A 1 86.23 -90.98 35.95
C MET A 1 86.23 -89.83 36.95
N ASN A 2 87.27 -89.80 37.79
CA ASN A 2 88.01 -88.65 38.32
C ASN A 2 87.34 -87.25 38.49
N ILE A 3 87.40 -86.77 39.74
CA ILE A 3 88.01 -85.52 40.24
C ILE A 3 87.13 -84.68 41.20
N SER A 4 87.83 -84.30 42.26
CA SER A 4 87.55 -83.56 43.48
C SER A 4 87.24 -82.06 43.28
N SER A 5 86.68 -81.41 44.32
CA SER A 5 87.39 -80.38 45.11
C SER A 5 86.49 -79.67 46.13
N HIS A 6 87.12 -79.31 47.25
CA HIS A 6 86.59 -78.54 48.38
C HIS A 6 86.11 -77.13 48.03
N ALA A 7 85.08 -76.65 48.74
CA ALA A 7 85.06 -75.28 49.26
C ALA A 7 84.10 -75.16 50.46
N ALA A 8 84.65 -74.78 51.61
CA ALA A 8 83.91 -74.39 52.80
C ALA A 8 83.17 -73.07 52.56
N TRP A 9 81.90 -72.96 52.95
CA TRP A 9 81.26 -71.66 53.12
C TRP A 9 80.27 -71.60 54.29
N LYS A 10 80.40 -70.51 55.04
CA LYS A 10 79.74 -70.15 56.30
C LYS A 10 78.22 -70.39 56.31
N LYS A 11 77.74 -71.00 57.40
CA LYS A 11 76.33 -70.91 57.85
C LYS A 11 75.89 -69.45 57.99
N ARG A 12 75.01 -68.97 57.09
CA ARG A 12 74.16 -67.79 57.33
C ARG A 12 72.77 -68.27 57.76
N ARG A 13 72.29 -67.74 58.89
CA ARG A 13 70.93 -67.97 59.41
C ARG A 13 69.90 -67.44 58.40
N PRO A 14 68.82 -68.17 58.10
CA PRO A 14 67.75 -67.66 57.24
C PRO A 14 66.92 -66.61 57.98
N GLN A 15 66.95 -65.37 57.51
CA GLN A 15 66.01 -64.33 57.94
C GLN A 15 64.60 -64.66 57.41
N ARG A 16 63.78 -65.31 58.23
CA ARG A 16 62.38 -65.64 57.93
C ARG A 16 61.40 -64.45 57.99
N GLY A 17 61.88 -63.21 58.07
CA GLY A 17 61.03 -62.00 58.09
C GLY A 17 60.81 -61.32 56.73
N PHE A 18 61.69 -61.54 55.74
CA PHE A 18 61.69 -60.76 54.49
C PHE A 18 60.71 -61.28 53.43
N ALA A 19 60.50 -62.60 53.37
CA ALA A 19 59.60 -63.22 52.39
C ALA A 19 58.12 -62.88 52.61
N LEU A 20 57.67 -62.81 53.87
CA LEU A 20 56.28 -62.42 54.20
C LEU A 20 56.03 -60.94 53.83
N LEU A 21 57.01 -60.07 54.10
CA LEU A 21 56.96 -58.65 53.75
C LEU A 21 56.88 -58.44 52.24
N MET A 22 57.68 -59.18 51.46
CA MET A 22 57.62 -59.14 49.99
C MET A 22 56.31 -59.72 49.43
N SER A 23 55.74 -60.74 50.06
CA SER A 23 54.46 -61.33 49.66
C SER A 23 53.30 -60.36 49.89
N VAL A 24 53.27 -59.70 51.05
CA VAL A 24 52.26 -58.69 51.39
C VAL A 24 52.39 -57.46 50.49
N LEU A 25 53.62 -57.01 50.21
CA LEU A 25 53.87 -55.92 49.24
C LEU A 25 53.44 -56.30 47.83
N ALA A 26 53.67 -57.54 47.38
CA ALA A 26 53.24 -58.01 46.07
C ALA A 26 51.71 -58.11 45.95
N VAL A 27 51.03 -58.63 46.99
CA VAL A 27 49.56 -58.69 47.03
C VAL A 27 48.94 -57.30 47.12
N ALA A 28 49.52 -56.40 47.91
CA ALA A 28 49.10 -55.00 47.97
C ALA A 28 49.30 -54.29 46.62
N GLY A 29 50.44 -54.52 45.95
CA GLY A 29 50.70 -54.02 44.60
C GLY A 29 49.68 -54.52 43.57
N LEU A 30 49.33 -55.82 43.59
CA LEU A 30 48.31 -56.41 42.74
C LEU A 30 46.89 -55.87 43.04
N MET A 31 46.55 -55.66 44.31
CA MET A 31 45.29 -55.04 44.72
C MET A 31 45.16 -53.60 44.20
N VAL A 32 46.22 -52.81 44.34
CA VAL A 32 46.26 -51.43 43.81
C VAL A 32 46.14 -51.44 42.28
N MET A 33 46.79 -52.38 41.61
CA MET A 33 46.69 -52.54 40.16
C MET A 33 45.27 -52.94 39.72
N LEU A 34 44.62 -53.86 40.44
CA LEU A 34 43.23 -54.28 40.18
C LEU A 34 42.24 -53.13 40.41
N ILE A 35 42.41 -52.35 41.48
CA ILE A 35 41.60 -51.16 41.77
C ILE A 35 41.82 -50.10 40.68
N GLY A 36 43.06 -49.91 40.22
CA GLY A 36 43.39 -49.03 39.09
C GLY A 36 42.69 -49.47 37.80
N LEU A 37 42.70 -50.77 37.49
CA LEU A 37 42.10 -51.34 36.29
C LEU A 37 40.56 -51.29 36.32
N LEU A 38 39.94 -51.56 37.48
CA LEU A 38 38.50 -51.38 37.69
C LEU A 38 38.10 -49.90 37.59
N SER A 39 38.90 -49.00 38.16
CA SER A 39 38.67 -47.54 38.05
C SER A 39 38.75 -47.08 36.59
N MET A 40 39.74 -47.57 35.83
CA MET A 40 39.89 -47.28 34.41
C MET A 40 38.71 -47.80 33.59
N LEU A 41 38.27 -49.05 33.81
CA LEU A 41 37.07 -49.62 33.17
C LEU A 41 35.80 -48.84 33.50
N THR A 42 35.66 -48.34 34.74
CA THR A 42 34.51 -47.48 35.09
C THR A 42 34.58 -46.13 34.40
N LEU A 43 35.78 -45.58 34.18
CA LEU A 43 35.99 -44.34 33.44
C LEU A 43 35.64 -44.53 31.96
N GLU A 44 36.15 -45.60 31.34
CA GLU A 44 35.84 -45.98 29.95
C GLU A 44 34.35 -46.25 29.75
N ARG A 45 33.69 -46.91 30.70
CA ARG A 45 32.24 -47.16 30.63
C ARG A 45 31.45 -45.86 30.77
N LYS A 46 31.90 -44.92 31.61
CA LYS A 46 31.29 -43.58 31.75
C LYS A 46 31.50 -42.74 30.50
N THR A 47 32.69 -42.74 29.91
CA THR A 47 32.97 -42.01 28.68
C THR A 47 32.22 -42.61 27.50
N ALA A 48 32.20 -43.94 27.33
CA ALA A 48 31.45 -44.61 26.27
C ALA A 48 29.93 -44.36 26.38
N ARG A 49 29.37 -44.36 27.61
CA ARG A 49 27.96 -43.98 27.83
C ARG A 49 27.72 -42.51 27.48
N SER A 50 28.59 -41.61 27.92
CA SER A 50 28.50 -40.18 27.58
C SER A 50 28.54 -39.94 26.06
N TYR A 51 29.43 -40.62 25.34
CA TYR A 51 29.47 -40.57 23.87
C TYR A 51 28.21 -41.14 23.23
N SER A 52 27.69 -42.26 23.74
CA SER A 52 26.44 -42.85 23.24
C SER A 52 25.23 -41.95 23.50
N ASP A 53 25.15 -41.31 24.66
CA ASP A 53 24.04 -40.41 25.02
C ASP A 53 24.12 -39.11 24.23
N ALA A 54 25.33 -38.61 23.97
CA ALA A 54 25.57 -37.50 23.05
C ALA A 54 25.17 -37.84 21.60
N ALA A 55 25.54 -39.03 21.10
CA ALA A 55 25.16 -39.47 19.75
C ALA A 55 23.65 -39.65 19.62
N ARG A 56 22.97 -40.17 20.65
CA ARG A 56 21.50 -40.25 20.70
C ARG A 56 20.86 -38.87 20.74
N ALA A 57 21.40 -37.92 21.52
CA ALA A 57 20.90 -36.54 21.52
C ALA A 57 21.09 -35.87 20.16
N ASP A 58 22.18 -36.18 19.43
CA ASP A 58 22.39 -35.67 18.07
C ASP A 58 21.43 -36.30 17.06
N MET A 59 21.17 -37.62 17.13
CA MET A 59 20.13 -38.26 16.31
C MET A 59 18.73 -37.66 16.57
N ALA A 60 18.43 -37.32 17.83
CA ALA A 60 17.19 -36.63 18.17
C ALA A 60 17.12 -35.24 17.53
N LEU A 61 18.21 -34.50 17.60
CA LEU A 61 18.34 -33.18 16.99
C LEU A 61 18.21 -33.25 15.46
N GLN A 62 18.86 -34.21 14.81
CA GLN A 62 18.76 -34.40 13.35
C GLN A 62 17.33 -34.75 12.93
N SER A 63 16.62 -35.55 13.73
CA SER A 63 15.21 -35.88 13.48
C SER A 63 14.32 -34.64 13.59
N GLY A 64 14.54 -33.80 14.61
CA GLY A 64 13.83 -32.53 14.75
C GLY A 64 14.12 -31.55 13.61
N LEU A 65 15.37 -31.48 13.15
CA LEU A 65 15.74 -30.66 12.00
C LEU A 65 15.08 -31.15 10.70
N ALA A 66 15.01 -32.48 10.51
CA ALA A 66 14.33 -33.07 9.35
C ALA A 66 12.82 -32.76 9.36
N GLU A 67 12.15 -32.84 10.51
CA GLU A 67 10.74 -32.43 10.62
C GLU A 67 10.56 -30.93 10.36
N ALA A 68 11.44 -30.08 10.90
CA ALA A 68 11.40 -28.64 10.66
C ALA A 68 11.47 -28.32 9.17
N ILE A 69 12.46 -28.89 8.47
CA ILE A 69 12.61 -28.73 7.02
C ILE A 69 11.38 -29.29 6.30
N GLY A 70 10.89 -30.48 6.66
CA GLY A 70 9.72 -31.09 6.06
C GLY A 70 8.42 -30.27 6.24
N THR A 71 8.32 -29.50 7.32
CA THR A 71 7.16 -28.65 7.63
C THR A 71 7.22 -27.30 6.92
N ILE A 72 8.41 -26.69 6.84
CA ILE A 72 8.59 -25.36 6.24
C ILE A 72 8.66 -25.44 4.71
N SER A 73 9.30 -26.49 4.16
CA SER A 73 9.54 -26.60 2.71
C SER A 73 8.26 -26.47 1.86
N PRO A 74 7.13 -27.13 2.17
CA PRO A 74 5.92 -27.02 1.36
C PRO A 74 5.36 -25.60 1.26
N ILE A 75 5.63 -24.77 2.27
CA ILE A 75 5.21 -23.36 2.31
C ILE A 75 6.23 -22.48 1.60
N ALA A 76 7.51 -22.62 1.93
CA ALA A 76 8.57 -21.83 1.33
C ALA A 76 8.75 -22.11 -0.19
N ASN A 77 8.32 -23.27 -0.67
CA ASN A 77 8.38 -23.66 -2.08
C ASN A 77 7.19 -23.17 -2.92
N ARG A 78 6.38 -22.24 -2.40
CA ARG A 78 5.27 -21.65 -3.13
C ARG A 78 5.29 -20.13 -3.04
N ASP A 79 4.80 -19.46 -4.07
CA ASP A 79 4.69 -17.99 -4.12
C ASP A 79 3.26 -17.50 -3.83
N ASP A 80 2.36 -18.38 -3.38
CA ASP A 80 0.96 -18.07 -3.02
C ASP A 80 0.66 -18.34 -1.53
N THR A 81 1.71 -18.41 -0.71
CA THR A 81 1.61 -18.70 0.73
C THR A 81 1.72 -17.45 1.58
N LEU A 82 1.23 -17.53 2.81
CA LEU A 82 1.34 -16.47 3.80
C LEU A 82 2.14 -16.97 4.99
N VAL A 83 2.99 -16.13 5.56
CA VAL A 83 3.68 -16.42 6.83
C VAL A 83 3.29 -15.34 7.82
N PHE A 84 2.80 -15.74 8.99
CA PHE A 84 2.28 -14.80 9.98
C PHE A 84 2.54 -15.26 11.40
N ARG A 85 2.56 -14.29 12.30
CA ARG A 85 2.70 -14.48 13.74
C ARG A 85 1.34 -14.26 14.40
N MET A 86 1.01 -15.13 15.35
CA MET A 86 -0.12 -14.92 16.26
C MET A 86 0.34 -14.98 17.70
N GLU A 87 -0.15 -14.04 18.51
CA GLU A 87 0.09 -14.04 19.96
C GLU A 87 -0.74 -15.13 20.62
N ASP A 88 -0.20 -15.68 21.72
CA ASP A 88 -0.87 -16.72 22.49
C ASP A 88 -2.16 -16.17 23.15
N PRO A 89 -3.35 -16.70 22.79
CA PRO A 89 -4.62 -16.21 23.33
C PRO A 89 -4.84 -16.56 24.80
N THR A 90 -3.97 -17.37 25.42
CA THR A 90 -4.07 -17.77 26.84
C THR A 90 -3.33 -16.85 27.79
N VAL A 91 -2.53 -15.90 27.27
CA VAL A 91 -1.87 -14.87 28.07
C VAL A 91 -2.73 -13.60 28.01
N PRO A 92 -3.30 -13.12 29.12
CA PRO A 92 -4.07 -11.88 29.12
C PRO A 92 -3.21 -10.71 28.62
N LEU A 93 -3.74 -9.93 27.67
CA LEU A 93 -3.28 -8.57 27.38
C LEU A 93 -3.67 -7.67 28.57
N GLU A 94 -3.18 -7.96 29.77
CA GLU A 94 -3.49 -7.15 30.95
C GLU A 94 -2.78 -5.79 30.83
N ASN A 95 -3.58 -4.78 30.45
CA ASN A 95 -3.36 -3.36 30.70
C ASN A 95 -1.90 -2.89 30.56
N ALA A 96 -1.35 -2.97 29.35
CA ALA A 96 -0.32 -2.02 28.97
C ALA A 96 -0.99 -0.64 28.92
N SER A 97 -0.99 0.08 30.05
CA SER A 97 -1.08 1.53 29.99
C SER A 97 0.01 2.00 29.03
N ALA A 98 -0.28 3.02 28.23
CA ALA A 98 0.63 3.53 27.19
C ALA A 98 2.05 3.92 27.70
N ASP A 99 2.28 3.88 29.01
CA ASP A 99 3.55 4.17 29.68
C ASP A 99 4.45 2.95 29.96
N SER A 100 3.98 1.69 29.85
CA SER A 100 4.88 0.54 30.04
C SER A 100 5.65 0.23 28.75
N LYS A 101 6.81 0.90 28.59
CA LYS A 101 7.72 0.80 27.43
C LYS A 101 8.33 -0.59 27.14
N VAL A 102 7.93 -1.62 27.87
CA VAL A 102 8.37 -3.01 27.68
C VAL A 102 7.12 -3.89 27.80
N LEU A 103 6.57 -4.31 26.67
CA LEU A 103 5.57 -5.36 26.66
C LEU A 103 6.17 -6.61 27.34
N PRO A 104 5.42 -7.36 28.19
CA PRO A 104 5.92 -8.60 28.75
C PRO A 104 6.36 -9.56 27.64
N PRO A 105 7.21 -10.58 27.92
CA PRO A 105 7.63 -11.55 26.91
C PRO A 105 6.41 -12.26 26.33
N GLN A 106 5.90 -11.76 25.20
CA GLN A 106 4.73 -12.34 24.57
C GLN A 106 5.17 -13.66 23.92
N HIS A 107 4.64 -14.77 24.41
CA HIS A 107 4.75 -16.03 23.71
C HIS A 107 3.91 -15.97 22.42
N PHE A 108 4.48 -16.43 21.32
CA PHE A 108 3.80 -16.41 20.02
C PHE A 108 4.06 -17.69 19.24
N PHE A 109 3.23 -17.89 18.22
CA PHE A 109 3.36 -18.95 17.24
C PHE A 109 3.57 -18.33 15.86
N THR A 110 4.55 -18.85 15.14
CA THR A 110 4.71 -18.59 13.71
C THR A 110 3.96 -19.65 12.94
N PHE A 111 3.14 -19.25 11.97
CA PHE A 111 2.43 -20.14 11.07
C PHE A 111 2.80 -19.84 9.63
N GLY A 112 2.84 -20.88 8.81
CA GLY A 112 2.69 -20.72 7.37
C GLY A 112 1.34 -21.24 6.92
N ALA A 113 0.68 -20.52 6.01
CA ALA A 113 -0.57 -20.90 5.40
C ALA A 113 -0.42 -21.08 3.89
N GLN A 114 -1.03 -22.15 3.39
CA GLN A 114 -1.16 -22.44 1.98
C GLN A 114 -2.64 -22.58 1.62
N TYR A 115 -3.01 -22.11 0.44
CA TYR A 115 -4.38 -22.27 -0.04
C TYR A 115 -4.55 -23.63 -0.73
N ASP A 116 -5.49 -24.43 -0.26
CA ASP A 116 -5.95 -25.65 -0.91
C ASP A 116 -7.03 -25.28 -1.93
N THR A 117 -6.66 -25.27 -3.20
CA THR A 117 -7.54 -24.89 -4.31
C THR A 117 -8.70 -25.87 -4.51
N GLN A 118 -8.54 -27.14 -4.14
CA GLN A 118 -9.60 -28.15 -4.26
C GLN A 118 -10.65 -27.96 -3.16
N LYS A 119 -10.20 -27.74 -1.93
CA LYS A 119 -11.09 -27.52 -0.78
C LYS A 119 -11.56 -26.08 -0.63
N LYS A 120 -11.01 -25.16 -1.44
CA LYS A 120 -11.21 -23.71 -1.33
C LYS A 120 -10.96 -23.20 0.09
N ALA A 121 -9.90 -23.69 0.71
CA ALA A 121 -9.67 -23.66 2.15
C ALA A 121 -8.20 -23.34 2.46
N TRP A 122 -7.95 -22.57 3.50
CA TRP A 122 -6.58 -22.36 3.99
C TRP A 122 -6.14 -23.54 4.87
N ARG A 123 -5.01 -24.15 4.51
CA ARG A 123 -4.30 -25.11 5.35
C ARG A 123 -3.13 -24.41 6.01
N MET A 124 -3.03 -24.53 7.33
CA MET A 124 -2.00 -23.87 8.12
C MET A 124 -1.14 -24.89 8.86
N SER A 125 0.15 -24.59 8.88
CA SER A 125 1.16 -25.37 9.58
C SER A 125 1.86 -24.49 10.61
N PRO A 126 1.80 -24.84 11.90
CA PRO A 126 2.63 -24.24 12.92
C PRO A 126 4.10 -24.51 12.60
N PHE A 127 4.94 -23.49 12.67
CA PHE A 127 6.39 -23.63 12.52
C PHE A 127 7.03 -23.95 13.88
N ALA A 128 6.49 -24.99 14.52
CA ALA A 128 6.95 -25.53 15.78
C ALA A 128 6.57 -27.01 15.92
N SER A 129 7.38 -27.77 16.66
CA SER A 129 7.18 -29.20 16.89
C SER A 129 6.02 -29.49 17.84
N GLY A 130 5.38 -30.65 17.63
CA GLY A 130 4.30 -31.15 18.48
C GLY A 130 2.92 -30.58 18.16
N PHE A 131 2.80 -29.73 17.14
CA PHE A 131 1.53 -29.11 16.77
C PHE A 131 0.85 -29.73 15.55
N LYS A 132 -0.48 -29.83 15.60
CA LYS A 132 -1.27 -30.32 14.48
C LYS A 132 -1.51 -29.22 13.45
N GLN A 133 -1.44 -29.59 12.18
CA GLN A 133 -1.90 -28.73 11.09
C GLN A 133 -3.42 -28.59 11.15
N ILE A 134 -3.91 -27.40 10.78
CA ILE A 134 -5.33 -27.07 10.82
C ILE A 134 -5.81 -26.64 9.42
N THR A 135 -7.09 -26.90 9.14
CA THR A 135 -7.74 -26.49 7.90
C THR A 135 -8.90 -25.58 8.24
N SER A 136 -8.92 -24.39 7.65
CA SER A 136 -10.01 -23.41 7.72
C SER A 136 -10.65 -23.29 6.34
N GLY A 137 -11.94 -22.94 6.26
CA GLY A 137 -12.62 -22.69 4.98
C GLY A 137 -12.03 -21.52 4.18
N SER A 138 -12.84 -20.89 3.32
CA SER A 138 -12.42 -19.74 2.51
C SER A 138 -11.82 -18.58 3.33
N ASN A 139 -12.15 -18.52 4.62
CA ASN A 139 -11.68 -17.52 5.56
C ASN A 139 -10.35 -17.95 6.22
N VAL A 140 -9.39 -17.03 6.28
CA VAL A 140 -8.12 -17.18 7.01
C VAL A 140 -8.40 -17.29 8.54
N PRO A 141 -7.46 -17.81 9.37
CA PRO A 141 -7.76 -18.23 10.73
C PRO A 141 -8.21 -17.07 11.58
N ASN A 142 -9.28 -17.31 12.34
CA ASN A 142 -9.64 -16.51 13.48
C ASN A 142 -9.01 -17.09 14.75
N THR A 143 -9.10 -16.36 15.85
CA THR A 143 -8.56 -16.77 17.15
C THR A 143 -9.13 -18.10 17.68
N SER A 144 -10.32 -18.53 17.24
CA SER A 144 -10.90 -19.83 17.64
C SER A 144 -10.16 -21.04 17.07
N LEU A 145 -9.68 -20.98 15.83
CA LEU A 145 -8.95 -22.10 15.22
C LEU A 145 -7.57 -22.32 15.86
N ILE A 146 -6.95 -21.24 16.38
CA ILE A 146 -5.71 -21.33 17.14
C ILE A 146 -5.98 -21.99 18.50
N LYS A 147 -7.08 -21.65 19.17
CA LYS A 147 -7.49 -22.35 20.40
C LYS A 147 -7.67 -23.83 20.13
N GLU A 148 -8.25 -24.24 19.00
CA GLU A 148 -8.34 -25.66 18.63
C GLU A 148 -6.98 -26.31 18.40
N ALA A 149 -6.06 -25.62 17.74
CA ALA A 149 -4.67 -26.08 17.65
C ALA A 149 -4.10 -26.27 19.06
N ILE A 150 -4.38 -25.33 19.99
CA ILE A 150 -3.86 -25.29 21.37
C ILE A 150 -4.55 -26.26 22.35
N ASN A 151 -5.82 -26.62 22.15
CA ASN A 151 -6.66 -27.33 23.13
C ASN A 151 -6.24 -28.78 23.39
N GLY A 152 -5.21 -29.29 22.71
CA GLY A 152 -4.63 -30.62 22.94
C GLY A 152 -3.35 -30.64 23.79
N TYR A 153 -2.93 -29.51 24.39
CA TYR A 153 -1.61 -29.38 25.03
C TYR A 153 -1.59 -29.42 26.56
N ASP A 154 -0.49 -29.97 27.08
CA ASP A 154 -0.04 -29.77 28.45
C ASP A 154 0.98 -28.61 28.52
N ALA A 155 0.68 -27.59 29.32
CA ALA A 155 1.54 -26.42 29.51
C ALA A 155 2.90 -26.77 30.15
N ALA A 156 3.03 -27.95 30.78
CA ALA A 156 4.28 -28.42 31.39
C ALA A 156 5.35 -28.89 30.37
N GLU A 157 5.00 -29.07 29.10
CA GLU A 157 5.90 -29.59 28.05
C GLU A 157 6.55 -28.52 27.16
N ILE A 158 6.42 -27.24 27.51
CA ILE A 158 6.97 -26.13 26.73
C ILE A 158 8.50 -26.10 26.85
N ALA A 159 9.20 -26.12 25.71
CA ALA A 159 10.64 -25.98 25.66
C ALA A 159 11.06 -24.50 25.87
N GLY A 160 11.41 -24.12 27.09
CA GLY A 160 12.07 -22.84 27.39
C GLY A 160 13.58 -22.93 27.15
N VAL A 161 14.04 -22.68 25.93
CA VAL A 161 15.49 -22.73 25.61
C VAL A 161 15.95 -21.38 25.06
N GLY A 162 16.12 -20.41 25.95
CA GLY A 162 16.74 -19.11 25.66
C GLY A 162 16.92 -18.24 26.90
N ARG A 163 18.14 -17.70 27.11
CA ARG A 163 18.39 -16.64 28.12
C ARG A 163 18.04 -15.28 27.50
N GLY A 164 17.17 -14.52 28.15
CA GLY A 164 16.91 -13.10 27.87
C GLY A 164 15.44 -12.79 27.55
N ASN A 165 14.90 -11.72 28.15
CA ASN A 165 13.50 -11.24 28.07
C ASN A 165 13.07 -10.78 26.67
N VAL A 166 13.06 -11.68 25.70
CA VAL A 166 12.60 -11.41 24.33
C VAL A 166 11.56 -12.47 24.00
N ALA A 167 10.46 -12.08 23.36
CA ALA A 167 9.37 -12.96 22.94
C ALA A 167 9.88 -14.33 22.41
N VAL A 168 9.66 -15.40 23.17
CA VAL A 168 10.14 -16.75 22.82
C VAL A 168 9.02 -17.51 22.09
N PRO A 169 9.28 -18.06 20.88
CA PRO A 169 8.32 -18.91 20.20
C PRO A 169 8.02 -20.18 21.01
N ARG A 170 6.77 -20.66 20.99
CA ARG A 170 6.39 -21.91 21.68
C ARG A 170 6.66 -23.14 20.81
N ALA A 171 7.24 -24.17 21.43
CA ALA A 171 7.43 -25.51 20.87
C ALA A 171 7.11 -26.59 21.92
N SER A 172 6.67 -27.77 21.47
CA SER A 172 6.41 -28.94 22.32
C SER A 172 7.42 -30.06 22.03
N TRP A 173 7.78 -30.82 23.06
CA TRP A 173 8.65 -31.98 22.93
C TRP A 173 7.95 -33.13 22.20
N VAL A 174 8.51 -33.58 21.10
CA VAL A 174 8.09 -34.78 20.38
C VAL A 174 8.95 -35.96 20.82
N VAL A 175 8.30 -36.98 21.38
CA VAL A 175 8.96 -38.21 21.84
C VAL A 175 9.20 -39.16 20.66
N MET A 176 10.40 -39.73 20.59
CA MET A 176 10.81 -40.75 19.66
C MET A 176 11.03 -42.08 20.39
N GLY A 177 10.55 -43.17 19.79
CA GLY A 177 10.70 -44.53 20.33
C GLY A 177 9.40 -45.12 20.88
N LYS A 178 9.46 -46.36 21.33
CA LYS A 178 8.33 -47.08 21.94
C LYS A 178 8.35 -46.89 23.46
N LYS A 179 7.18 -47.05 24.10
CA LYS A 179 7.00 -46.90 25.55
C LYS A 179 7.94 -47.81 26.40
N ASP A 180 8.43 -48.91 25.81
CA ASP A 180 9.26 -49.91 26.50
C ASP A 180 10.78 -49.70 26.31
N ASP A 181 11.21 -48.66 25.60
CA ASP A 181 12.63 -48.40 25.37
C ASP A 181 13.36 -48.03 26.68
N PRO A 182 14.63 -48.46 26.85
CA PRO A 182 15.40 -48.22 28.09
C PRO A 182 15.76 -46.74 28.33
N PHE A 183 15.55 -45.89 27.33
CA PHE A 183 15.71 -44.44 27.36
C PHE A 183 14.67 -43.81 26.42
N THR A 184 14.27 -42.57 26.71
CA THR A 184 13.35 -41.82 25.86
C THR A 184 14.12 -40.75 25.12
N MET A 185 14.10 -40.79 23.78
CA MET A 185 14.64 -39.69 22.97
C MET A 185 13.52 -38.72 22.68
N ARG A 186 13.79 -37.42 22.73
CA ARG A 186 12.81 -36.40 22.37
C ARG A 186 13.49 -35.23 21.70
N TYR A 187 12.75 -34.51 20.86
CA TYR A 187 13.24 -33.29 20.25
C TYR A 187 12.18 -32.20 20.31
N ALA A 188 12.60 -30.95 20.24
CA ALA A 188 11.73 -29.81 20.07
C ALA A 188 12.37 -28.85 19.07
N TRP A 189 11.56 -28.22 18.22
CA TRP A 189 12.05 -27.21 17.28
C TRP A 189 11.02 -26.10 17.10
N TRP A 190 11.51 -24.92 16.72
CA TRP A 190 10.69 -23.84 16.20
C TRP A 190 11.45 -23.07 15.12
N ALA A 191 10.70 -22.35 14.28
CA ALA A 191 11.28 -21.45 13.30
C ALA A 191 10.78 -20.02 13.43
N GLU A 192 11.72 -19.09 13.33
CA GLU A 192 11.49 -17.67 13.28
C GLU A 192 11.59 -17.18 11.84
N ASP A 193 10.66 -16.31 11.45
CA ASP A 193 10.72 -15.61 10.18
C ASP A 193 11.72 -14.45 10.24
N LEU A 194 12.77 -14.50 9.41
CA LEU A 194 13.76 -13.44 9.34
C LEU A 194 13.35 -12.29 8.42
N SER A 195 12.38 -12.48 7.53
CA SER A 195 11.82 -11.39 6.72
C SER A 195 10.99 -10.42 7.56
N GLY A 196 10.55 -10.80 8.76
CA GLY A 196 9.92 -9.89 9.73
C GLY A 196 10.92 -9.01 10.50
N ARG A 197 12.23 -9.12 10.25
CA ARG A 197 13.29 -8.38 10.93
C ARG A 197 13.94 -7.35 10.01
N ILE A 198 14.71 -6.44 10.59
CA ILE A 198 15.46 -5.41 9.86
C ILE A 198 16.80 -5.98 9.41
N ASP A 199 17.10 -5.86 8.12
CA ASP A 199 18.41 -6.20 7.58
C ASP A 199 19.44 -5.09 7.88
N GLY A 200 20.22 -5.28 8.94
CA GLY A 200 21.22 -4.31 9.39
C GLY A 200 22.36 -4.08 8.41
N ALA A 201 22.50 -4.89 7.35
CA ALA A 201 23.48 -4.63 6.29
C ALA A 201 23.02 -3.49 5.34
N ASN A 202 21.71 -3.29 5.22
CA ASN A 202 21.11 -2.42 4.20
C ASN A 202 20.20 -1.33 4.76
N ALA A 203 19.69 -1.48 5.98
CA ALA A 203 18.71 -0.55 6.54
C ALA A 203 19.31 0.80 6.98
N GLY A 204 18.49 1.86 6.87
CA GLY A 204 18.86 3.23 7.24
C GLY A 204 19.89 3.88 6.31
N SER A 205 20.27 5.13 6.63
CA SER A 205 21.27 5.97 5.94
C SER A 205 20.79 6.92 4.84
N GLU A 206 19.56 6.82 4.36
CA GLU A 206 19.07 7.67 3.26
C GLU A 206 17.90 8.56 3.69
N VAL A 207 17.70 9.66 2.95
CA VAL A 207 16.51 10.49 3.10
C VAL A 207 15.29 9.69 2.65
N ARG A 208 14.28 9.63 3.49
CA ARG A 208 12.97 9.00 3.23
C ARG A 208 12.24 9.72 2.11
N GLN A 209 12.24 9.15 0.90
CA GLN A 209 11.74 9.81 -0.32
C GLN A 209 10.70 9.01 -1.10
N LEU A 210 10.91 7.73 -1.40
CA LEU A 210 10.02 6.97 -2.32
C LEU A 210 9.60 5.61 -1.74
N GLY A 211 10.20 5.18 -0.63
CA GLY A 211 10.00 3.84 -0.06
C GLY A 211 10.54 2.74 -0.97
N LEU A 212 11.57 3.01 -1.76
CA LEU A 212 12.11 2.07 -2.77
C LEU A 212 13.44 1.43 -2.36
N ASP A 213 13.98 1.77 -1.19
CA ASP A 213 15.23 1.22 -0.66
C ASP A 213 15.10 0.95 0.84
N ALA A 214 15.63 -0.17 1.32
CA ALA A 214 15.68 -0.48 2.75
C ALA A 214 16.45 0.59 3.55
N ARG A 215 17.32 1.35 2.88
CA ARG A 215 18.01 2.50 3.47
C ARG A 215 17.09 3.65 3.90
N GLU A 216 15.85 3.66 3.40
CA GLU A 216 14.84 4.63 3.81
C GLU A 216 14.16 4.25 5.14
N LEU A 217 14.48 3.10 5.75
CA LEU A 217 13.93 2.70 7.04
C LEU A 217 14.44 3.60 8.18
N GLY A 218 13.53 4.07 9.02
CA GLY A 218 13.82 4.94 10.16
C GLY A 218 14.39 4.20 11.37
N LEU A 219 15.64 3.73 11.31
CA LEU A 219 16.26 2.91 12.36
C LEU A 219 16.29 3.56 13.76
N PHE A 220 16.47 4.87 13.83
CA PHE A 220 16.52 5.66 15.07
C PHE A 220 15.31 5.39 16.01
N THR A 221 14.13 5.02 15.48
CA THR A 221 12.93 4.81 16.32
C THR A 221 13.03 3.64 17.29
N ILE A 222 13.93 2.68 17.04
CA ILE A 222 14.13 1.54 17.93
C ILE A 222 14.83 1.99 19.23
N PHE A 223 15.66 3.03 19.15
CA PHE A 223 16.48 3.50 20.27
C PHE A 223 15.82 4.59 21.13
N ASN A 224 14.52 4.86 20.95
CA ASN A 224 13.80 5.90 21.69
C ASN A 224 14.54 7.25 21.70
N PRO A 225 14.74 7.84 20.51
CA PRO A 225 15.70 8.91 20.30
C PRO A 225 15.25 10.20 20.98
N THR A 226 16.20 10.95 21.53
CA THR A 226 15.97 12.28 22.12
C THR A 226 15.94 13.41 21.08
N ALA A 227 16.35 13.14 19.83
CA ALA A 227 16.32 14.09 18.71
C ALA A 227 15.74 13.44 17.43
N GLU A 228 14.97 14.22 16.68
CA GLU A 228 14.16 13.76 15.55
C GLU A 228 14.92 13.72 14.20
N LYS A 229 16.09 13.09 14.15
CA LYS A 229 16.87 12.89 12.90
C LYS A 229 17.81 11.70 12.99
N ASP A 230 18.02 11.02 11.87
CA ASP A 230 19.20 10.16 11.67
C ASP A 230 20.46 11.05 11.79
N GLY A 231 21.55 10.60 12.41
CA GLY A 231 22.78 11.40 12.54
C GLY A 231 23.09 11.97 13.92
N ALA A 232 22.44 11.51 15.01
CA ALA A 232 22.75 11.95 16.37
C ALA A 232 22.60 10.89 17.47
N GLY A 233 22.42 9.61 17.12
CA GLY A 233 22.07 8.54 18.06
C GLY A 233 22.79 7.21 17.82
N PRO A 234 22.47 6.16 18.59
CA PRO A 234 23.08 4.82 18.48
C PRO A 234 22.96 4.19 17.08
N GLU A 235 21.95 4.57 16.30
CA GLU A 235 21.76 4.14 14.92
C GLU A 235 22.93 4.51 13.99
N ASP A 236 23.62 5.63 14.24
CA ASP A 236 24.77 6.05 13.42
C ASP A 236 25.93 5.07 13.55
N ALA A 237 26.15 4.55 14.75
CA ALA A 237 27.19 3.54 14.99
C ALA A 237 26.89 2.28 14.16
N LEU A 238 25.62 1.88 14.04
CA LEU A 238 25.23 0.75 13.19
C LEU A 238 25.43 1.04 11.71
N ILE A 239 24.98 2.20 11.25
CA ILE A 239 25.09 2.62 9.84
C ILE A 239 26.57 2.69 9.44
N ASN A 240 27.41 3.32 10.24
CA ASN A 240 28.84 3.49 9.98
C ASN A 240 29.62 2.17 10.08
N GLN A 241 29.20 1.26 10.95
CA GLN A 241 29.88 -0.03 11.15
C GLN A 241 29.26 -1.19 10.35
N ARG A 242 28.30 -0.94 9.46
CA ARG A 242 27.57 -1.99 8.73
C ARG A 242 28.45 -3.01 8.02
N ALA A 243 29.60 -2.59 7.49
CA ALA A 243 30.56 -3.48 6.82
C ALA A 243 31.23 -4.48 7.78
N ASN A 244 31.23 -4.18 9.07
CA ASN A 244 31.83 -4.98 10.14
C ASN A 244 30.79 -5.82 10.89
N LEU A 245 29.49 -5.58 10.68
CA LEU A 245 28.42 -6.34 11.29
C LEU A 245 28.21 -7.66 10.52
N ARG A 246 28.51 -8.79 11.18
CA ARG A 246 28.40 -10.14 10.59
C ARG A 246 27.22 -10.94 11.13
N SER A 247 26.65 -10.51 12.25
CA SER A 247 25.55 -11.17 12.95
C SER A 247 24.86 -10.17 13.88
N PRO A 248 23.64 -10.46 14.36
CA PRO A 248 23.00 -9.65 15.40
C PRO A 248 23.88 -9.46 16.64
N ALA A 249 24.62 -10.48 17.06
CA ALA A 249 25.52 -10.39 18.21
C ALA A 249 26.71 -9.45 17.99
N SER A 250 27.09 -9.17 16.73
CA SER A 250 28.22 -8.29 16.40
C SER A 250 27.95 -6.84 16.79
N VAL A 251 26.69 -6.42 16.97
CA VAL A 251 26.35 -5.06 17.40
C VAL A 251 26.90 -4.73 18.79
N ARG A 252 27.12 -5.74 19.64
CA ARG A 252 27.69 -5.59 21.00
C ARG A 252 29.12 -5.05 20.99
N GLN A 253 29.81 -5.11 19.86
CA GLN A 253 31.16 -4.55 19.70
C GLN A 253 31.13 -3.03 19.47
N PHE A 254 30.00 -2.49 19.03
CA PHE A 254 29.89 -1.11 18.55
C PHE A 254 28.84 -0.28 19.32
N LEU A 255 27.96 -0.93 20.06
CA LEU A 255 26.93 -0.31 20.89
C LEU A 255 27.18 -0.58 22.38
N THR A 256 26.62 0.26 23.25
CA THR A 256 26.53 -0.03 24.69
C THR A 256 25.72 -1.30 24.93
N GLU A 257 25.94 -1.98 26.05
CA GLU A 257 25.21 -3.21 26.38
C GLU A 257 23.68 -3.00 26.38
N GLU A 258 23.22 -1.85 26.86
CA GLU A 258 21.81 -1.45 26.85
C GLU A 258 21.26 -1.33 25.42
N ASN A 259 21.93 -0.55 24.56
CA ASN A 259 21.51 -0.35 23.17
C ASN A 259 21.60 -1.64 22.35
N ALA A 260 22.64 -2.44 22.57
CA ALA A 260 22.81 -3.73 21.91
C ALA A 260 21.67 -4.69 22.28
N LYS A 261 21.31 -4.78 23.57
CA LYS A 261 20.19 -5.59 24.05
C LYS A 261 18.85 -5.16 23.45
N LEU A 262 18.65 -3.86 23.23
CA LEU A 262 17.42 -3.33 22.64
C LEU A 262 17.27 -3.73 21.17
N ILE A 263 18.33 -3.64 20.35
CA ILE A 263 18.20 -3.82 18.90
C ILE A 263 18.48 -5.25 18.41
N GLU A 264 19.33 -6.01 19.09
CA GLU A 264 19.70 -7.38 18.70
C GLU A 264 18.49 -8.30 18.38
N PRO A 265 17.35 -8.22 19.11
CA PRO A 265 16.13 -8.98 18.79
C PRO A 265 15.49 -8.65 17.44
N PHE A 266 15.70 -7.44 16.93
CA PHE A 266 14.99 -6.91 15.76
C PHE A 266 15.82 -6.95 14.49
N LEU A 267 17.09 -7.35 14.60
CA LEU A 267 18.02 -7.40 13.48
C LEU A 267 18.17 -8.81 12.91
N THR A 268 18.41 -8.81 11.61
CA THR A 268 19.04 -9.86 10.84
C THR A 268 20.15 -9.21 10.00
N TYR A 269 21.03 -10.01 9.40
CA TYR A 269 22.16 -9.51 8.63
C TYR A 269 22.35 -10.29 7.36
N ASP A 270 22.66 -9.56 6.29
CA ASP A 270 23.02 -10.12 4.99
C ASP A 270 21.94 -11.09 4.51
N LEU A 271 20.67 -10.64 4.58
CA LEU A 271 19.60 -11.34 3.89
C LEU A 271 20.01 -11.36 2.42
N PRO A 272 20.31 -12.53 1.85
CA PRO A 272 20.78 -12.58 0.48
C PRO A 272 19.67 -12.02 -0.42
N ARG A 273 20.06 -11.12 -1.34
CA ARG A 273 19.15 -10.37 -2.21
C ARG A 273 18.02 -11.28 -2.68
N GLU A 274 16.78 -10.91 -2.36
CA GLU A 274 15.63 -11.79 -2.58
C GLU A 274 15.59 -12.24 -4.03
N VAL A 275 15.40 -13.56 -4.23
CA VAL A 275 14.88 -14.04 -5.50
C VAL A 275 13.43 -13.57 -5.51
N VAL A 276 13.16 -12.53 -6.30
CA VAL A 276 11.84 -11.87 -6.35
C VAL A 276 10.76 -12.93 -6.50
N ALA A 277 9.91 -13.10 -5.49
CA ALA A 277 8.74 -13.94 -5.58
C ALA A 277 7.91 -13.49 -6.78
N ALA A 278 7.38 -14.43 -7.56
CA ALA A 278 6.52 -14.03 -8.66
C ALA A 278 5.30 -13.30 -8.06
N PRO A 279 4.98 -12.09 -8.52
CA PRO A 279 3.77 -11.40 -8.06
C PRO A 279 2.55 -12.17 -8.57
N LEU A 280 1.83 -12.83 -7.65
CA LEU A 280 0.63 -13.60 -7.94
C LEU A 280 -0.62 -12.88 -7.41
N ILE A 281 -1.74 -13.11 -8.08
CA ILE A 281 -3.06 -12.72 -7.60
C ILE A 281 -3.36 -13.56 -6.34
N PRO A 282 -3.61 -12.93 -5.17
CA PRO A 282 -3.73 -13.62 -3.90
C PRO A 282 -5.00 -14.47 -3.81
N HIS A 283 -4.92 -15.56 -3.05
CA HIS A 283 -6.08 -16.38 -2.70
C HIS A 283 -6.92 -15.75 -1.59
N GLY A 284 -8.17 -16.21 -1.47
CA GLY A 284 -9.06 -15.86 -0.34
C GLY A 284 -9.95 -14.64 -0.56
N PHE A 285 -9.89 -13.98 -1.71
CA PHE A 285 -10.81 -12.88 -2.12
C PHE A 285 -11.83 -13.30 -3.19
N GLY A 286 -11.88 -14.59 -3.52
CA GLY A 286 -12.78 -15.11 -4.56
C GLY A 286 -12.38 -14.76 -6.00
N TYR A 287 -11.18 -14.21 -6.24
CA TYR A 287 -10.70 -13.90 -7.60
C TYR A 287 -10.65 -15.17 -8.48
N PRO A 288 -11.29 -15.17 -9.66
CA PRO A 288 -11.21 -16.26 -10.63
C PRO A 288 -9.79 -16.65 -11.04
N ASP A 289 -8.87 -15.69 -11.15
CA ASP A 289 -7.47 -15.92 -11.52
C ASP A 289 -6.52 -16.01 -10.30
N ALA A 290 -7.03 -16.25 -9.09
CA ALA A 290 -6.18 -16.42 -7.91
C ALA A 290 -5.10 -17.51 -8.11
N GLY A 291 -3.87 -17.21 -7.72
CA GLY A 291 -2.68 -18.05 -7.92
C GLY A 291 -2.02 -17.89 -9.30
N LYS A 292 -2.63 -17.16 -10.24
CA LYS A 292 -1.97 -16.76 -11.51
C LYS A 292 -1.16 -15.48 -11.31
N LYS A 293 -0.27 -15.16 -12.25
CA LYS A 293 0.53 -13.94 -12.20
C LYS A 293 -0.36 -12.69 -12.27
N SER A 294 -0.02 -11.70 -11.46
CA SER A 294 -0.53 -10.34 -11.61
C SER A 294 0.02 -9.73 -12.89
N LEU A 295 -0.76 -8.86 -13.54
CA LEU A 295 -0.35 -8.27 -14.83
C LEU A 295 0.65 -7.11 -14.62
N PRO A 296 1.73 -7.04 -15.42
CA PRO A 296 2.71 -5.97 -15.34
C PRO A 296 2.15 -4.66 -15.91
N LEU A 297 1.77 -3.74 -15.03
CA LEU A 297 1.10 -2.48 -15.37
C LEU A 297 1.93 -1.59 -16.30
N ASP A 298 3.24 -1.53 -16.07
CA ASP A 298 4.18 -0.76 -16.88
C ASP A 298 4.29 -1.25 -18.33
N GLN A 299 4.20 -2.56 -18.55
CA GLN A 299 4.14 -3.14 -19.89
C GLN A 299 2.80 -2.85 -20.56
N LEU A 300 1.69 -2.95 -19.82
CA LEU A 300 0.35 -2.66 -20.34
C LEU A 300 0.19 -1.19 -20.73
N VAL A 301 0.78 -0.28 -19.93
CA VAL A 301 0.80 1.17 -20.20
C VAL A 301 1.64 1.47 -21.44
N SER A 302 2.89 0.99 -21.49
CA SER A 302 3.79 1.25 -22.63
C SER A 302 3.29 0.70 -23.96
N THR A 303 2.46 -0.35 -23.93
CA THR A 303 1.82 -0.94 -25.11
C THR A 303 0.36 -0.50 -25.32
N ARG A 304 -0.15 0.43 -24.49
CA ARG A 304 -1.51 0.98 -24.49
C ARG A 304 -2.62 -0.08 -24.59
N LYS A 305 -2.54 -1.16 -23.79
CA LYS A 305 -3.43 -2.33 -23.84
C LYS A 305 -4.72 -2.14 -23.02
N ILE A 306 -5.58 -1.21 -23.45
CA ILE A 306 -6.83 -0.84 -22.76
C ILE A 306 -7.76 -2.04 -22.51
N GLU A 307 -8.02 -2.83 -23.57
CA GLU A 307 -8.92 -3.99 -23.48
C GLU A 307 -8.39 -5.07 -22.52
N GLU A 308 -7.08 -5.22 -22.42
CA GLU A 308 -6.44 -6.20 -21.53
C GLU A 308 -6.57 -5.76 -20.07
N ILE A 309 -6.31 -4.48 -19.77
CA ILE A 309 -6.51 -3.91 -18.43
C ILE A 309 -7.98 -4.05 -18.01
N ALA A 310 -8.91 -3.60 -18.86
CA ALA A 310 -10.34 -3.60 -18.53
C ALA A 310 -10.89 -5.02 -18.34
N SER A 311 -10.60 -5.94 -19.26
CA SER A 311 -11.07 -7.33 -19.16
C SER A 311 -10.46 -8.09 -17.98
N HIS A 312 -9.23 -7.73 -17.58
CA HIS A 312 -8.60 -8.30 -16.38
C HIS A 312 -9.31 -7.86 -15.09
N ILE A 313 -9.69 -6.57 -15.01
CA ILE A 313 -10.49 -6.02 -13.90
C ILE A 313 -11.87 -6.68 -13.91
N ASP A 314 -12.60 -6.67 -15.04
CA ASP A 314 -13.96 -7.20 -15.13
C ASP A 314 -14.03 -8.69 -14.77
N ARG A 315 -13.02 -9.47 -15.16
CA ARG A 315 -12.93 -10.90 -14.83
C ARG A 315 -12.68 -11.11 -13.35
N ASN A 316 -11.71 -10.40 -12.77
CA ASN A 316 -11.26 -10.69 -11.41
C ASN A 316 -12.08 -9.98 -10.33
N LEU A 317 -12.74 -8.88 -10.69
CA LEU A 317 -13.61 -8.08 -9.84
C LEU A 317 -14.93 -7.79 -10.59
N PRO A 318 -15.80 -8.79 -10.79
CA PRO A 318 -17.04 -8.61 -11.57
C PRO A 318 -17.95 -7.49 -11.04
N ASP A 319 -17.96 -7.30 -9.72
CA ASP A 319 -18.74 -6.25 -9.05
C ASP A 319 -18.11 -4.85 -9.15
N PHE A 320 -16.87 -4.72 -9.62
CA PHE A 320 -16.19 -3.43 -9.73
C PHE A 320 -16.91 -2.49 -10.70
N THR A 321 -17.52 -3.04 -11.75
CA THR A 321 -18.33 -2.28 -12.72
C THR A 321 -19.56 -1.64 -12.10
N LEU A 322 -20.03 -2.11 -10.94
CA LEU A 322 -21.15 -1.50 -10.20
C LEU A 322 -20.79 -0.09 -9.69
N ARG A 323 -19.49 0.24 -9.59
CA ARG A 323 -19.03 1.59 -9.23
C ARG A 323 -19.53 2.66 -10.20
N LYS A 324 -19.78 2.33 -11.47
CA LYS A 324 -20.18 3.28 -12.53
C LYS A 324 -21.38 4.17 -12.15
N GLY A 325 -22.30 3.67 -11.33
CA GLY A 325 -23.49 4.42 -10.90
C GLY A 325 -24.35 4.85 -12.09
N GLY A 326 -24.61 6.16 -12.20
CA GLY A 326 -25.44 6.78 -13.23
C GLY A 326 -24.77 6.92 -14.61
N LEU A 327 -23.54 6.45 -14.77
CA LEU A 327 -22.81 6.52 -16.03
C LEU A 327 -23.62 5.90 -17.17
N LEU A 328 -23.70 6.62 -18.30
CA LEU A 328 -24.53 6.25 -19.44
C LEU A 328 -24.13 4.87 -20.00
N PRO A 329 -25.07 4.06 -20.52
CA PRO A 329 -24.76 2.73 -21.09
C PRO A 329 -23.79 2.75 -22.27
N THR A 330 -23.65 3.89 -22.94
CA THR A 330 -22.69 4.09 -24.04
C THR A 330 -21.25 4.30 -23.54
N GLU A 331 -21.07 4.53 -22.24
CA GLU A 331 -19.77 4.68 -21.60
C GLU A 331 -19.38 3.38 -20.88
N ASN A 332 -18.12 2.98 -21.03
CA ASN A 332 -17.55 1.82 -20.40
C ASN A 332 -16.66 2.27 -19.23
N TYR A 333 -17.12 1.99 -18.01
CA TYR A 333 -16.44 2.38 -16.78
C TYR A 333 -15.01 1.84 -16.68
N THR A 334 -14.81 0.54 -16.85
CA THR A 334 -13.48 -0.08 -16.66
C THR A 334 -12.51 0.27 -17.78
N LYS A 335 -12.99 0.49 -19.01
CA LYS A 335 -12.15 1.06 -20.08
C LYS A 335 -11.77 2.51 -19.82
N THR A 336 -12.64 3.32 -19.23
CA THR A 336 -12.30 4.68 -18.81
C THR A 336 -11.24 4.67 -17.71
N ILE A 337 -11.35 3.79 -16.71
CA ILE A 337 -10.28 3.58 -15.71
C ILE A 337 -8.98 3.16 -16.39
N ALA A 338 -9.02 2.18 -17.30
CA ALA A 338 -7.85 1.71 -18.03
C ALA A 338 -7.19 2.81 -18.88
N ALA A 339 -7.98 3.64 -19.55
CA ALA A 339 -7.49 4.79 -20.31
C ALA A 339 -6.83 5.83 -19.39
N SER A 340 -7.45 6.17 -18.27
CA SER A 340 -6.86 7.09 -17.28
C SER A 340 -5.58 6.54 -16.63
N ILE A 341 -5.46 5.21 -16.46
CA ILE A 341 -4.22 4.57 -15.98
C ILE A 341 -3.06 4.79 -16.97
N ILE A 342 -3.34 4.75 -18.27
CA ILE A 342 -2.35 5.00 -19.32
C ILE A 342 -1.95 6.48 -19.30
N ASP A 343 -2.94 7.38 -19.35
CA ASP A 343 -2.78 8.83 -19.38
C ASP A 343 -2.12 9.41 -18.12
N TYR A 344 -2.23 8.73 -16.98
CA TYR A 344 -1.53 9.14 -15.76
C TYR A 344 0.00 9.06 -15.90
N ALA A 345 0.48 8.07 -16.68
CA ALA A 345 1.88 7.65 -16.70
C ALA A 345 2.59 7.89 -18.03
N ASP A 346 1.87 8.00 -19.15
CA ASP A 346 2.48 8.37 -20.42
C ASP A 346 2.91 9.85 -20.41
N VAL A 347 3.87 10.19 -21.26
CA VAL A 347 4.55 11.50 -21.23
C VAL A 347 3.78 12.55 -22.05
N ASP A 348 2.74 12.12 -22.75
CA ASP A 348 2.02 12.98 -23.67
C ASP A 348 0.99 13.86 -22.92
N THR A 349 0.13 14.56 -23.65
CA THR A 349 -0.89 15.46 -23.04
C THR A 349 -2.24 15.24 -23.73
N ASN A 350 -2.39 14.12 -24.43
CA ASN A 350 -3.54 13.78 -25.24
C ASN A 350 -4.29 12.65 -24.53
N PRO A 351 -5.61 12.75 -24.41
CA PRO A 351 -6.36 11.65 -23.82
C PRO A 351 -6.22 10.36 -24.63
N THR A 352 -6.11 9.26 -23.91
CA THR A 352 -6.37 7.93 -24.46
C THR A 352 -7.88 7.79 -24.70
N LEU A 353 -8.28 7.71 -25.96
CA LEU A 353 -9.68 7.75 -26.41
C LEU A 353 -10.08 6.49 -27.19
N GLY A 354 -11.37 6.13 -27.08
CA GLY A 354 -11.98 5.14 -27.97
C GLY A 354 -13.51 5.11 -27.84
N LEU A 355 -14.13 4.05 -28.34
CA LEU A 355 -15.59 3.95 -28.33
C LEU A 355 -16.10 3.76 -26.89
N GLY A 356 -16.72 4.81 -26.35
CA GLY A 356 -17.33 4.79 -25.02
C GLY A 356 -16.33 4.93 -23.86
N TYR A 357 -15.14 5.45 -24.08
CA TYR A 357 -14.21 5.76 -22.99
C TYR A 357 -13.27 6.91 -23.33
N ARG A 358 -12.82 7.61 -22.29
CA ARG A 358 -11.83 8.70 -22.37
C ARG A 358 -11.00 8.73 -21.08
N GLY A 359 -9.69 8.56 -21.20
CA GLY A 359 -8.77 8.77 -20.10
C GLY A 359 -8.60 10.24 -19.75
N VAL A 360 -8.18 10.52 -18.51
CA VAL A 360 -7.89 11.88 -18.03
C VAL A 360 -6.39 12.06 -17.94
N ASP A 361 -5.88 13.03 -18.70
CA ASP A 361 -4.47 13.44 -18.77
C ASP A 361 -4.36 14.94 -18.39
N SER A 362 -3.15 15.47 -18.47
CA SER A 362 -2.73 16.86 -18.42
C SER A 362 -3.18 17.68 -19.65
N TYR A 363 -4.49 17.86 -19.82
CA TYR A 363 -5.08 18.80 -20.78
C TYR A 363 -6.11 19.72 -20.10
N PRO A 364 -6.54 20.84 -20.73
CA PRO A 364 -7.44 21.78 -20.08
C PRO A 364 -8.91 21.41 -20.29
N PHE A 365 -9.75 21.92 -19.39
CA PHE A 365 -11.20 21.82 -19.47
C PHE A 365 -11.87 23.20 -19.47
N VAL A 366 -13.12 23.28 -19.94
CA VAL A 366 -13.87 24.53 -19.93
C VAL A 366 -14.33 24.84 -18.50
N ASN A 367 -13.87 25.97 -17.95
CA ASN A 367 -14.33 26.48 -16.67
C ASN A 367 -15.48 27.48 -16.86
N GLU A 368 -15.36 28.43 -17.78
CA GLU A 368 -16.44 29.39 -18.08
C GLU A 368 -16.60 29.56 -19.59
N LEU A 369 -17.85 29.78 -20.04
CA LEU A 369 -18.18 30.04 -21.44
C LEU A 369 -19.24 31.14 -21.51
N PHE A 370 -18.92 32.24 -22.20
CA PHE A 370 -19.84 33.36 -22.40
C PHE A 370 -19.84 33.82 -23.85
N ASP A 371 -21.04 34.09 -24.36
CA ASP A 371 -21.26 34.69 -25.67
C ASP A 371 -21.77 36.12 -25.52
N LEU A 372 -21.14 37.03 -26.25
CA LEU A 372 -21.54 38.43 -26.37
C LEU A 372 -22.31 38.62 -27.68
N TYR A 373 -23.60 38.93 -27.56
CA TYR A 373 -24.50 39.20 -28.68
C TYR A 373 -24.55 40.71 -28.92
N GLU A 374 -24.14 41.13 -30.11
CA GLU A 374 -24.14 42.53 -30.53
C GLU A 374 -25.00 42.68 -31.77
N TRP A 375 -25.98 43.57 -31.73
CA TRP A 375 -26.67 44.00 -32.94
C TRP A 375 -25.81 45.06 -33.63
N THR A 376 -25.06 44.62 -34.64
CA THR A 376 -24.03 45.43 -35.32
C THR A 376 -24.57 46.27 -36.47
N GLY A 377 -25.70 45.88 -37.06
CA GLY A 377 -26.34 46.68 -38.10
C GLY A 377 -27.66 46.12 -38.60
N THR A 378 -28.34 46.95 -39.38
CA THR A 378 -29.52 46.58 -40.16
C THR A 378 -29.29 47.09 -41.58
N SER A 379 -29.27 46.19 -42.56
CA SER A 379 -29.11 46.56 -43.97
C SER A 379 -29.84 45.56 -44.86
N ASN A 380 -30.31 45.99 -46.03
CA ASN A 380 -30.92 45.13 -47.04
C ASN A 380 -32.06 44.22 -46.52
N GLY A 381 -32.90 44.72 -45.62
CA GLY A 381 -33.99 43.93 -45.02
C GLY A 381 -33.49 42.81 -44.10
N GLN A 382 -32.26 42.90 -43.60
CA GLN A 382 -31.68 41.96 -42.64
C GLN A 382 -31.12 42.69 -41.43
N VAL A 383 -31.21 42.03 -40.28
CA VAL A 383 -30.47 42.39 -39.07
C VAL A 383 -29.26 41.49 -38.95
N THR A 384 -28.10 42.10 -38.69
CA THR A 384 -26.85 41.41 -38.42
C THR A 384 -26.60 41.40 -36.91
N ILE A 385 -26.50 40.19 -36.35
CA ILE A 385 -26.11 39.95 -34.96
C ILE A 385 -24.75 39.28 -34.95
N ARG A 386 -23.76 39.95 -34.37
CA ARG A 386 -22.46 39.38 -34.10
C ARG A 386 -22.50 38.64 -32.77
N VAL A 387 -22.07 37.39 -32.76
CA VAL A 387 -21.86 36.63 -31.51
C VAL A 387 -20.36 36.41 -31.35
N THR A 388 -19.79 36.97 -30.29
CA THR A 388 -18.38 36.79 -29.92
C THR A 388 -18.29 35.82 -28.75
N THR A 389 -17.50 34.76 -28.87
CA THR A 389 -17.38 33.72 -27.84
C THR A 389 -16.11 33.90 -27.02
N PHE A 390 -16.26 33.95 -25.70
CA PHE A 390 -15.19 33.96 -24.72
C PHE A 390 -15.22 32.66 -23.93
N VAL A 391 -14.04 32.04 -23.77
CA VAL A 391 -13.88 30.82 -23.00
C VAL A 391 -12.79 30.99 -21.96
N GLU A 392 -13.01 30.40 -20.80
CA GLU A 392 -11.98 30.14 -19.82
C GLU A 392 -11.64 28.66 -19.78
N LEU A 393 -10.35 28.38 -19.85
CA LEU A 393 -9.81 27.04 -19.71
C LEU A 393 -9.09 26.92 -18.37
N TRP A 394 -9.34 25.81 -17.67
CA TRP A 394 -8.61 25.44 -16.46
C TRP A 394 -7.78 24.19 -16.72
N ASN A 395 -6.49 24.25 -16.37
CA ASN A 395 -5.65 23.07 -16.23
C ASN A 395 -5.68 22.62 -14.75
N PRO A 396 -6.45 21.58 -14.37
CA PRO A 396 -6.51 21.12 -12.99
C PRO A 396 -5.29 20.29 -12.56
N SER A 397 -4.37 19.97 -13.49
CA SER A 397 -3.20 19.13 -13.19
C SER A 397 -2.06 19.90 -12.51
N ASN A 398 -1.20 19.15 -11.84
CA ASN A 398 0.06 19.59 -11.24
C ASN A 398 1.17 19.87 -12.28
N ILE A 399 0.93 19.64 -13.57
CA ILE A 399 1.91 19.81 -14.65
C ILE A 399 1.49 20.97 -15.55
N SER A 400 2.46 21.69 -16.12
CA SER A 400 2.19 22.74 -17.12
C SER A 400 1.97 22.12 -18.49
N ILE A 401 0.96 22.61 -19.22
CA ILE A 401 0.51 22.01 -20.46
C ILE A 401 0.73 22.97 -21.63
N ILE A 402 1.13 22.43 -22.78
CA ILE A 402 1.38 23.17 -24.01
C ILE A 402 0.72 22.43 -25.15
N GLY A 403 -0.10 23.14 -25.92
CA GLY A 403 -0.80 22.54 -27.05
C GLY A 403 -1.72 23.52 -27.72
N GLU A 404 -2.70 22.97 -28.42
CA GLU A 404 -3.69 23.73 -29.16
C GLU A 404 -5.09 23.29 -28.82
N PHE A 405 -5.98 24.26 -28.65
CA PHE A 405 -7.40 23.99 -28.45
C PHE A 405 -8.25 24.55 -29.59
N GLN A 406 -9.36 23.87 -29.85
CA GLN A 406 -10.43 24.32 -30.73
C GLN A 406 -11.76 24.18 -29.99
N LEU A 407 -12.55 25.25 -29.99
CA LEU A 407 -13.88 25.26 -29.40
C LEU A 407 -14.94 25.14 -30.49
N GLU A 408 -15.82 24.16 -30.35
CA GLU A 408 -17.08 24.10 -31.07
C GLU A 408 -18.19 24.60 -30.14
N ASN A 409 -18.79 25.74 -30.46
CA ASN A 409 -19.92 26.28 -29.73
C ASN A 409 -21.20 25.99 -30.52
N ASP A 410 -21.97 25.00 -30.07
CA ASP A 410 -23.28 24.67 -30.65
C ASP A 410 -24.34 25.57 -30.03
N ASN A 411 -24.32 26.84 -30.44
CA ASN A 411 -25.27 27.83 -29.97
C ASN A 411 -26.62 27.65 -30.67
N ARG A 412 -27.56 26.98 -29.99
CA ARG A 412 -28.93 26.73 -30.47
C ARG A 412 -29.96 27.63 -29.79
N HIS A 413 -29.56 28.84 -29.40
CA HIS A 413 -30.52 29.81 -28.86
C HIS A 413 -31.46 30.31 -29.96
N SER A 414 -32.64 30.77 -29.57
CA SER A 414 -33.65 31.30 -30.49
C SER A 414 -33.80 32.80 -30.28
N ILE A 415 -34.02 33.53 -31.36
CA ILE A 415 -34.32 34.97 -31.35
C ILE A 415 -35.56 35.23 -32.17
N LYS A 416 -36.49 36.01 -31.62
CA LYS A 416 -37.72 36.43 -32.25
C LYS A 416 -37.49 37.76 -32.96
N ILE A 417 -37.83 37.76 -34.23
CA ILE A 417 -37.61 38.86 -35.15
C ILE A 417 -38.96 39.28 -35.72
N PRO A 418 -39.50 40.43 -35.28
CA PRO A 418 -40.78 40.94 -35.77
C PRO A 418 -40.81 41.14 -37.29
N PRO A 419 -41.95 40.90 -37.97
CA PRO A 419 -43.26 40.65 -37.38
C PRO A 419 -43.60 39.19 -36.96
N ALA A 420 -42.87 38.13 -37.36
CA ALA A 420 -43.30 36.77 -36.99
C ALA A 420 -42.25 35.62 -37.04
N ALA A 421 -40.96 35.85 -37.29
CA ALA A 421 -40.01 34.74 -37.43
C ALA A 421 -39.18 34.54 -36.16
N THR A 422 -39.33 33.37 -35.50
CA THR A 422 -38.33 32.88 -34.55
C THR A 422 -37.23 32.19 -35.35
N ALA A 423 -36.01 32.70 -35.26
CA ALA A 423 -34.84 32.11 -35.90
C ALA A 423 -33.91 31.51 -34.84
N ASN A 424 -33.21 30.45 -35.20
CA ASN A 424 -32.21 29.84 -34.32
C ASN A 424 -30.81 30.25 -34.74
N PHE A 425 -29.94 30.46 -33.76
CA PHE A 425 -28.51 30.47 -34.00
C PHE A 425 -28.05 29.06 -34.42
N THR A 426 -26.88 28.99 -35.02
CA THR A 426 -26.28 27.75 -35.55
C THR A 426 -24.90 27.56 -34.96
N SER A 427 -24.42 26.32 -34.91
CA SER A 427 -23.09 26.02 -34.39
C SER A 427 -21.96 26.80 -35.09
N VAL A 428 -20.88 27.05 -34.35
CA VAL A 428 -19.65 27.63 -34.86
C VAL A 428 -18.46 26.83 -34.36
N THR A 429 -17.55 26.50 -35.27
CA THR A 429 -16.24 25.95 -34.95
C THR A 429 -15.25 27.10 -35.01
N HIS A 430 -14.67 27.45 -33.88
CA HIS A 430 -13.71 28.54 -33.80
C HIS A 430 -12.34 28.13 -34.36
N PRO A 431 -11.51 29.11 -34.77
CA PRO A 431 -10.13 28.85 -35.16
C PRO A 431 -9.36 28.17 -34.02
N LEU A 432 -8.34 27.42 -34.40
CA LEU A 432 -7.44 26.76 -33.48
C LEU A 432 -6.53 27.79 -32.79
N ILE A 433 -6.34 27.66 -31.48
CA ILE A 433 -5.57 28.59 -30.66
C ILE A 433 -4.50 27.83 -29.88
N LYS A 434 -3.23 28.23 -30.06
CA LYS A 434 -2.09 27.71 -29.29
C LYS A 434 -2.01 28.36 -27.93
N VAL A 435 -1.79 27.56 -26.89
CA VAL A 435 -1.73 28.02 -25.51
C VAL A 435 -0.69 27.27 -24.70
N THR A 436 -0.17 27.96 -23.69
CA THR A 436 0.57 27.38 -22.58
C THR A 436 -0.21 27.72 -21.31
N ILE A 437 -0.52 26.70 -20.51
CA ILE A 437 -1.29 26.85 -19.28
C ILE A 437 -0.46 26.22 -18.16
N PRO A 438 0.04 27.00 -17.19
CA PRO A 438 0.75 26.45 -16.05
C PRO A 438 -0.10 25.47 -15.22
N ALA A 439 0.53 24.74 -14.30
CA ALA A 439 -0.17 23.89 -13.35
C ALA A 439 -1.23 24.68 -12.57
N ASN A 440 -2.41 24.09 -12.37
CA ASN A 440 -3.57 24.73 -11.72
C ASN A 440 -3.96 26.13 -12.25
N ALA A 441 -3.61 26.45 -13.50
CA ALA A 441 -3.82 27.80 -14.04
C ALA A 441 -5.12 27.91 -14.84
N PHE A 442 -5.64 29.14 -14.87
CA PHE A 442 -6.81 29.55 -15.65
C PHE A 442 -6.35 30.48 -16.76
N ILE A 443 -6.84 30.29 -17.98
CA ILE A 443 -6.60 31.21 -19.08
C ILE A 443 -7.91 31.63 -19.74
N VAL A 444 -8.00 32.92 -20.06
CA VAL A 444 -9.15 33.51 -20.73
C VAL A 444 -8.80 33.77 -22.19
N ARG A 445 -9.67 33.37 -23.12
CA ARG A 445 -9.48 33.57 -24.57
C ARG A 445 -10.74 34.07 -25.24
N ASN A 446 -10.56 34.99 -26.18
CA ASN A 446 -11.56 35.31 -27.18
C ASN A 446 -11.38 34.33 -28.36
N CYS A 447 -12.37 33.50 -28.63
CA CYS A 447 -12.35 32.50 -29.69
C CYS A 447 -12.71 33.07 -31.07
N GLY A 448 -13.08 34.34 -31.15
CA GLY A 448 -13.55 35.01 -32.36
C GLY A 448 -15.07 35.17 -32.37
N SER A 449 -15.59 35.64 -33.50
CA SER A 449 -16.99 35.98 -33.65
C SER A 449 -17.59 35.40 -34.93
N LYS A 450 -18.92 35.25 -34.93
CA LYS A 450 -19.72 34.89 -36.10
C LYS A 450 -20.88 35.86 -36.27
N ASP A 451 -21.03 36.37 -37.49
CA ASP A 451 -22.15 37.23 -37.86
C ASP A 451 -23.32 36.38 -38.36
N TYR A 452 -24.49 36.62 -37.79
CA TYR A 452 -25.75 35.97 -38.15
C TYR A 452 -26.66 37.01 -38.78
N ASN A 453 -27.10 36.73 -40.00
CA ASN A 453 -28.01 37.61 -40.74
C ASN A 453 -29.41 37.01 -40.73
N PHE A 454 -30.37 37.78 -40.26
CA PHE A 454 -31.75 37.36 -40.19
C PHE A 454 -32.67 38.33 -40.92
N PRO A 455 -33.65 37.84 -41.70
CA PRO A 455 -34.59 38.70 -42.40
C PRO A 455 -35.48 39.46 -41.41
N VAL A 456 -35.71 40.74 -41.68
CA VAL A 456 -36.65 41.59 -40.94
C VAL A 456 -37.76 42.09 -41.86
N GLY A 457 -38.90 42.47 -41.26
CA GLY A 457 -39.98 43.14 -42.01
C GLY A 457 -39.57 44.51 -42.56
N ALA A 458 -40.51 45.20 -43.20
CA ALA A 458 -40.29 46.51 -43.84
C ALA A 458 -39.74 47.60 -42.90
N PHE A 459 -39.89 47.43 -41.58
CA PHE A 459 -39.35 48.34 -40.58
C PHE A 459 -38.47 47.56 -39.59
N PRO A 460 -37.25 48.05 -39.29
CA PRO A 460 -36.43 47.44 -38.25
C PRO A 460 -37.12 47.58 -36.89
N PRO A 461 -37.14 46.51 -36.07
CA PRO A 461 -37.75 46.57 -34.74
C PRO A 461 -36.94 47.48 -33.81
N SER A 462 -37.52 47.95 -32.70
CA SER A 462 -36.77 48.70 -31.67
C SER A 462 -35.94 47.80 -30.76
N SER A 463 -36.30 46.51 -30.69
CA SER A 463 -35.59 45.48 -29.96
C SER A 463 -35.89 44.09 -30.53
N LEU A 464 -34.99 43.14 -30.24
CA LEU A 464 -35.14 41.72 -30.54
C LEU A 464 -35.30 40.96 -29.23
N GLU A 465 -36.11 39.91 -29.23
CA GLU A 465 -36.42 39.16 -28.02
C GLU A 465 -35.81 37.76 -28.12
N PHE A 466 -35.16 37.30 -27.05
CA PHE A 466 -34.88 35.88 -26.84
C PHE A 466 -36.11 35.28 -26.13
N PRO A 467 -37.02 34.61 -26.86
CA PRO A 467 -38.38 34.38 -26.40
C PRO A 467 -38.49 33.24 -25.38
N ALA A 468 -37.54 32.31 -25.37
CA ALA A 468 -37.54 31.16 -24.49
C ALA A 468 -36.14 30.82 -23.98
N GLU A 469 -36.11 30.23 -22.79
CA GLU A 469 -34.92 29.53 -22.31
C GLU A 469 -34.71 28.23 -23.11
N THR A 470 -33.47 27.90 -23.43
CA THR A 470 -33.12 26.62 -24.05
C THR A 470 -31.97 25.95 -23.31
N LYS A 471 -32.01 24.62 -23.26
CA LYS A 471 -30.94 23.74 -22.77
C LYS A 471 -30.26 22.96 -23.90
N ASN A 472 -30.69 23.19 -25.13
CA ASN A 472 -30.24 22.45 -26.31
C ASN A 472 -28.89 22.94 -26.86
N SER A 473 -28.39 24.09 -26.38
CA SER A 473 -27.04 24.54 -26.72
C SER A 473 -25.99 23.67 -26.02
N THR A 474 -24.80 23.53 -26.60
CA THR A 474 -23.69 22.78 -25.97
C THR A 474 -22.34 23.33 -26.45
N TYR A 475 -21.25 22.84 -25.90
CA TYR A 475 -19.90 23.06 -26.42
C TYR A 475 -19.12 21.75 -26.49
N ARG A 476 -18.14 21.69 -27.40
CA ARG A 476 -17.09 20.66 -27.39
C ARG A 476 -15.73 21.33 -27.42
N LEU A 477 -14.88 20.95 -26.49
CA LEU A 477 -13.48 21.36 -26.50
C LEU A 477 -12.65 20.24 -27.12
N LYS A 478 -11.87 20.60 -28.14
CA LYS A 478 -10.83 19.74 -28.69
C LYS A 478 -9.46 20.22 -28.24
N TRP A 479 -8.62 19.32 -27.77
CA TRP A 479 -7.19 19.53 -27.49
C TRP A 479 -6.39 18.69 -28.49
N ASN A 480 -5.46 19.29 -29.22
CA ASN A 480 -4.65 18.61 -30.24
C ASN A 480 -5.52 17.75 -31.19
N ALA A 481 -6.62 18.34 -31.68
CA ALA A 481 -7.66 17.72 -32.53
C ALA A 481 -8.53 16.62 -31.88
N GLN A 482 -8.30 16.24 -30.62
CA GLN A 482 -9.07 15.24 -29.90
C GLN A 482 -10.10 15.88 -28.97
N GLN A 483 -11.33 15.35 -28.91
CA GLN A 483 -12.36 15.90 -28.02
C GLN A 483 -12.07 15.55 -26.56
N VAL A 484 -11.81 16.56 -25.74
CA VAL A 484 -11.41 16.39 -24.35
C VAL A 484 -12.43 16.90 -23.35
N ASP A 485 -13.41 17.71 -23.78
CA ASP A 485 -14.49 18.17 -22.91
C ASP A 485 -15.78 18.36 -23.71
N TRP A 486 -16.91 18.17 -23.03
CA TRP A 486 -18.24 18.28 -23.62
C TRP A 486 -19.28 18.58 -22.54
N ALA A 487 -20.01 19.68 -22.69
CA ALA A 487 -21.24 19.91 -21.93
C ALA A 487 -22.38 19.01 -22.46
N ARG A 488 -22.31 17.71 -22.17
CA ARG A 488 -23.22 16.69 -22.70
C ARG A 488 -24.68 16.96 -22.35
N GLY A 489 -24.96 17.34 -21.10
CA GLY A 489 -26.29 17.76 -20.65
C GLY A 489 -26.76 19.11 -21.21
N GLY A 490 -25.91 19.80 -21.98
CA GLY A 490 -26.17 21.10 -22.58
C GLY A 490 -25.76 22.28 -21.71
N VAL A 491 -25.94 23.48 -22.25
CA VAL A 491 -25.78 24.76 -21.56
C VAL A 491 -27.07 25.55 -21.65
N THR A 492 -27.49 26.12 -20.53
CA THR A 492 -28.74 26.87 -20.45
C THR A 492 -28.54 28.29 -20.99
N ARG A 493 -29.40 28.73 -21.90
CA ARG A 493 -29.43 30.10 -22.44
C ARG A 493 -30.74 30.79 -22.08
N THR A 494 -30.66 31.89 -21.35
CA THR A 494 -31.81 32.59 -20.74
C THR A 494 -32.57 33.48 -21.72
N THR A 495 -33.80 33.84 -21.40
CA THR A 495 -34.59 34.87 -22.11
C THR A 495 -33.98 36.28 -21.93
N GLY A 496 -34.43 37.24 -22.73
CA GLY A 496 -34.02 38.64 -22.60
C GLY A 496 -34.21 39.44 -23.88
N THR A 497 -33.72 40.68 -23.89
CA THR A 497 -33.93 41.62 -24.99
C THR A 497 -32.60 42.17 -25.50
N LEU A 498 -32.38 42.13 -26.82
CA LEU A 498 -31.24 42.73 -27.50
C LEU A 498 -31.68 44.04 -28.19
N GLN A 499 -30.90 45.11 -28.05
CA GLN A 499 -31.14 46.40 -28.69
C GLN A 499 -29.97 46.77 -29.60
N ALA A 500 -30.20 47.68 -30.54
CA ALA A 500 -29.19 48.13 -31.48
C ALA A 500 -28.05 48.90 -30.78
N GLY A 501 -26.82 48.68 -31.24
CA GLY A 501 -25.62 49.37 -30.74
C GLY A 501 -24.77 48.54 -29.76
N SER A 502 -23.45 48.71 -29.84
CA SER A 502 -22.47 47.92 -29.06
C SER A 502 -22.57 48.13 -27.54
N THR A 503 -23.04 49.29 -27.07
CA THR A 503 -23.28 49.55 -25.63
C THR A 503 -24.53 48.85 -25.09
N LYS A 504 -25.32 48.22 -25.96
CA LYS A 504 -26.53 47.45 -25.62
C LYS A 504 -26.38 45.95 -25.89
N ALA A 505 -25.13 45.51 -26.07
CA ALA A 505 -24.78 44.11 -26.21
C ALA A 505 -25.32 43.27 -25.03
N LYS A 506 -25.55 41.99 -25.29
CA LYS A 506 -26.07 41.06 -24.29
C LYS A 506 -25.16 39.87 -24.10
N TRP A 507 -24.78 39.64 -22.85
CA TRP A 507 -24.07 38.46 -22.44
C TRP A 507 -25.02 37.30 -22.17
N LYS A 508 -24.67 36.12 -22.66
CA LYS A 508 -25.31 34.86 -22.32
C LYS A 508 -24.22 33.83 -22.08
N GLY A 509 -24.17 33.25 -20.89
CA GLY A 509 -23.15 32.26 -20.60
C GLY A 509 -23.39 31.50 -19.33
N ASN A 510 -22.41 30.65 -19.04
CA ASN A 510 -22.45 29.64 -18.02
C ASN A 510 -21.08 29.66 -17.33
N ALA A 511 -21.09 29.69 -16.00
CA ALA A 511 -19.87 29.63 -15.21
C ALA A 511 -19.81 28.29 -14.49
N SER A 512 -18.62 27.71 -14.45
CA SER A 512 -18.27 26.34 -14.04
C SER A 512 -18.95 25.24 -14.85
N PRO A 513 -18.40 24.01 -14.85
CA PRO A 513 -19.20 22.80 -15.01
C PRO A 513 -20.47 22.87 -14.17
N ALA A 514 -21.49 22.11 -14.54
CA ALA A 514 -22.69 22.05 -13.72
C ALA A 514 -22.31 21.61 -12.28
N HIS A 515 -22.81 22.34 -11.28
CA HIS A 515 -22.49 22.11 -9.87
C HIS A 515 -23.69 22.36 -8.96
N ASP A 516 -23.95 21.36 -8.13
CA ASP A 516 -24.92 21.37 -7.05
C ASP A 516 -24.56 20.24 -6.07
N HIS A 517 -23.94 20.63 -4.96
CA HIS A 517 -23.50 19.67 -3.94
C HIS A 517 -24.65 18.88 -3.32
N SER A 518 -25.90 19.35 -3.41
CA SER A 518 -27.06 18.63 -2.84
C SER A 518 -27.41 17.37 -3.61
N ILE A 519 -26.97 17.27 -4.86
CA ILE A 519 -27.22 16.13 -5.74
C ILE A 519 -25.90 15.41 -6.12
N GLY A 520 -24.81 15.62 -5.39
CA GLY A 520 -23.52 14.96 -5.65
C GLY A 520 -22.78 15.49 -6.87
N GLN A 521 -22.98 16.76 -7.20
CA GLN A 521 -22.35 17.40 -8.33
C GLN A 521 -21.35 18.46 -7.86
N HIS A 522 -20.06 18.12 -7.91
CA HIS A 522 -19.01 18.86 -7.21
C HIS A 522 -18.37 20.00 -8.03
N GLY A 523 -18.76 20.16 -9.30
CA GLY A 523 -18.20 21.17 -10.20
C GLY A 523 -16.77 20.86 -10.69
N ASP A 524 -16.35 19.60 -10.60
CA ASP A 524 -15.08 19.13 -11.16
C ASP A 524 -15.20 18.97 -12.69
N PRO A 525 -14.44 19.73 -13.49
CA PRO A 525 -14.58 19.72 -14.95
C PRO A 525 -14.15 18.41 -15.60
N ARG A 526 -13.36 17.57 -14.90
CA ARG A 526 -12.99 16.24 -15.41
C ARG A 526 -14.24 15.36 -15.63
N ALA A 527 -15.31 15.60 -14.86
CA ALA A 527 -16.57 14.89 -14.96
C ALA A 527 -17.53 15.43 -16.03
N SER A 528 -17.32 16.66 -16.54
CA SER A 528 -18.25 17.35 -17.46
C SER A 528 -18.69 16.49 -18.64
N HIS A 529 -17.74 15.79 -19.26
CA HIS A 529 -17.98 14.91 -20.39
C HIS A 529 -19.02 13.80 -20.12
N TYR A 530 -19.10 13.34 -18.87
CA TYR A 530 -19.97 12.23 -18.46
C TYR A 530 -21.31 12.70 -17.90
N ILE A 531 -21.39 13.92 -17.37
CA ILE A 531 -22.57 14.43 -16.68
C ILE A 531 -23.66 14.85 -17.69
N ASN A 532 -24.87 14.33 -17.49
CA ASN A 532 -26.04 14.61 -18.32
C ASN A 532 -27.00 15.61 -17.67
N VAL A 533 -26.46 16.66 -17.06
CA VAL A 533 -27.20 17.79 -16.50
C VAL A 533 -26.77 19.08 -17.19
N PRO A 534 -27.71 19.95 -17.59
CA PRO A 534 -27.38 21.21 -18.23
C PRO A 534 -26.62 22.14 -17.27
N ILE A 535 -25.63 22.85 -17.79
CA ILE A 535 -24.96 23.90 -17.03
C ILE A 535 -25.91 25.08 -16.85
N PHE A 536 -26.08 25.52 -15.61
CA PHE A 536 -26.95 26.64 -15.27
C PHE A 536 -26.42 27.97 -15.83
N PRO A 537 -27.29 28.91 -16.21
CA PRO A 537 -26.87 30.20 -16.72
C PRO A 537 -26.38 31.10 -15.59
N ASN A 538 -25.44 32.01 -15.89
CA ASN A 538 -24.98 33.02 -14.94
C ASN A 538 -25.03 34.42 -15.54
N ASN A 539 -25.26 35.40 -14.66
CA ASN A 539 -25.11 36.82 -14.99
C ASN A 539 -23.62 37.11 -15.20
N TYR A 540 -23.31 37.82 -16.28
CA TYR A 540 -21.93 38.09 -16.65
C TYR A 540 -21.26 39.06 -15.68
N ASP A 541 -21.81 40.26 -15.51
CA ASP A 541 -21.29 41.31 -14.64
C ASP A 541 -21.05 40.88 -13.19
N ALA A 542 -21.98 40.09 -12.62
CA ALA A 542 -22.00 39.79 -11.20
C ALA A 542 -21.65 38.35 -10.79
N ASN A 543 -21.80 37.37 -11.69
CA ASN A 543 -21.65 35.94 -11.37
C ASN A 543 -20.70 35.17 -12.31
N SER A 544 -20.11 35.81 -13.32
CA SER A 544 -18.92 35.27 -14.01
C SER A 544 -17.67 35.59 -13.20
N ASN A 545 -16.67 34.71 -13.19
CA ASN A 545 -15.46 34.88 -12.39
C ASN A 545 -14.24 34.39 -13.17
N TRP A 546 -13.59 35.34 -13.84
CA TRP A 546 -12.50 35.02 -14.74
C TRP A 546 -11.15 34.98 -14.01
N GLY A 547 -10.29 34.06 -14.41
CA GLY A 547 -8.93 33.85 -13.93
C GLY A 547 -8.82 32.99 -12.66
N GLY A 548 -9.87 32.28 -12.27
CA GLY A 548 -9.84 31.51 -11.03
C GLY A 548 -11.06 30.63 -10.83
N ARG A 549 -11.15 30.05 -9.63
CA ARG A 549 -12.25 29.17 -9.23
C ARG A 549 -13.60 29.91 -9.25
N ALA A 550 -14.64 29.26 -9.73
CA ALA A 550 -15.95 29.90 -9.91
C ALA A 550 -16.64 30.23 -8.57
N LEU A 551 -17.10 31.48 -8.40
CA LEU A 551 -17.83 31.99 -7.23
C LEU A 551 -19.03 32.88 -7.64
N LYS A 552 -20.24 32.37 -7.51
CA LYS A 552 -21.46 33.15 -7.75
C LYS A 552 -21.76 34.04 -6.53
N ALA A 553 -21.24 35.26 -6.51
CA ALA A 553 -21.28 36.14 -5.34
C ALA A 553 -22.71 36.44 -4.84
N ASN A 554 -23.68 36.55 -5.75
CA ASN A 554 -25.07 36.91 -5.43
C ASN A 554 -25.97 35.71 -5.09
N ILE A 555 -25.38 34.55 -4.85
CA ILE A 555 -26.10 33.33 -4.50
C ILE A 555 -25.99 33.05 -3.00
N SER A 556 -27.15 32.87 -2.35
CA SER A 556 -27.23 32.57 -0.92
C SER A 556 -27.05 31.09 -0.57
N ASN A 557 -27.55 30.15 -1.39
CA ASN A 557 -27.41 28.74 -1.07
C ASN A 557 -26.03 28.18 -1.51
N GLN A 558 -25.32 27.69 -0.52
CA GLN A 558 -23.91 27.29 -0.58
C GLN A 558 -23.66 26.08 -1.49
N ASN A 559 -24.68 25.28 -1.82
CA ASN A 559 -24.53 24.10 -2.67
C ASN A 559 -24.25 24.43 -4.13
N TYR A 560 -24.73 25.59 -4.60
CA TYR A 560 -24.58 26.05 -5.98
C TYR A 560 -23.83 27.38 -6.09
N ARG A 561 -23.37 27.92 -4.95
CA ARG A 561 -22.66 29.20 -4.89
C ARG A 561 -21.29 29.13 -5.52
N GLU A 562 -20.55 28.05 -5.31
CA GLU A 562 -19.11 28.04 -5.55
C GLU A 562 -18.64 26.61 -5.84
N VAL A 563 -17.67 26.46 -6.75
CA VAL A 563 -16.95 25.19 -6.92
C VAL A 563 -15.99 25.07 -5.76
N LYS A 564 -16.35 24.33 -4.71
CA LYS A 564 -15.61 24.34 -3.45
C LYS A 564 -14.84 23.01 -3.26
N ILE A 565 -13.54 23.01 -3.55
CA ILE A 565 -12.70 21.80 -3.56
C ILE A 565 -12.65 21.13 -2.17
N THR A 566 -12.68 21.90 -1.06
CA THR A 566 -12.75 21.30 0.29
C THR A 566 -14.06 20.55 0.57
N ARG A 567 -15.08 20.70 -0.29
CA ARG A 567 -16.35 19.96 -0.24
C ARG A 567 -16.43 18.82 -1.28
N TRP A 568 -15.36 18.59 -2.04
CA TRP A 568 -15.25 17.39 -2.86
C TRP A 568 -15.09 16.17 -1.95
N PRO A 569 -15.48 14.96 -2.39
CA PRO A 569 -15.28 13.75 -1.59
C PRO A 569 -13.80 13.49 -1.27
N ASP A 570 -12.90 13.83 -2.18
CA ASP A 570 -11.45 13.79 -1.94
C ASP A 570 -10.96 14.88 -1.00
N ARG A 571 -11.68 16.00 -0.96
CA ARG A 571 -11.18 17.29 -0.45
C ARG A 571 -9.97 17.74 -1.28
N GLY A 572 -9.27 18.77 -0.82
CA GLY A 572 -8.14 19.35 -1.56
C GLY A 572 -7.93 20.82 -1.28
N SER A 573 -6.92 21.39 -1.92
CA SER A 573 -6.59 22.81 -1.80
C SER A 573 -7.51 23.71 -2.63
N GLU A 574 -7.94 24.82 -2.04
CA GLU A 574 -8.74 25.84 -2.72
C GLU A 574 -7.87 26.98 -3.24
N SER A 575 -7.76 27.08 -4.57
CA SER A 575 -7.20 28.27 -5.22
C SER A 575 -8.15 29.48 -5.13
N LYS A 576 -7.60 30.66 -5.37
CA LYS A 576 -8.31 31.94 -5.42
C LYS A 576 -9.46 31.87 -6.41
N THR A 577 -10.55 32.52 -6.04
CA THR A 577 -11.69 32.72 -6.93
C THR A 577 -11.34 33.70 -8.04
N GLY A 578 -12.04 33.59 -9.17
CA GLY A 578 -11.87 34.53 -10.28
C GLY A 578 -12.39 35.94 -9.95
N VAL A 579 -12.25 36.83 -10.94
CA VAL A 579 -12.63 38.24 -10.85
C VAL A 579 -13.88 38.48 -11.71
N ALA A 580 -14.91 39.01 -11.08
CA ALA A 580 -16.12 39.43 -11.80
C ALA A 580 -15.86 40.71 -12.60
N PRO A 581 -16.43 40.86 -13.82
CA PRO A 581 -16.31 42.07 -14.62
C PRO A 581 -16.88 43.33 -13.94
N GLY A 582 -17.91 43.17 -13.10
CA GLY A 582 -18.62 44.25 -12.41
C GLY A 582 -19.56 45.07 -13.29
N THR A 583 -19.34 45.08 -14.60
CA THR A 583 -20.22 45.70 -15.60
C THR A 583 -20.28 44.86 -16.88
N ASP A 584 -21.37 45.00 -17.63
CA ASP A 584 -21.53 44.34 -18.93
C ASP A 584 -20.62 44.90 -20.03
N THR A 585 -19.98 46.05 -19.82
CA THR A 585 -19.11 46.70 -20.81
C THR A 585 -17.66 46.24 -20.75
N LYS A 586 -17.24 45.65 -19.64
CA LYS A 586 -15.85 45.24 -19.43
C LYS A 586 -15.65 43.85 -20.00
N LEU A 587 -14.68 43.67 -20.90
CA LEU A 587 -14.39 42.36 -21.51
C LEU A 587 -13.57 41.46 -20.56
N PRO A 588 -13.74 40.13 -20.61
CA PRO A 588 -13.00 39.19 -19.76
C PRO A 588 -11.48 39.30 -19.91
N THR A 589 -11.03 39.53 -21.15
CA THR A 589 -9.61 39.63 -21.50
C THR A 589 -8.93 40.92 -21.00
N THR A 590 -9.69 41.85 -20.43
CA THR A 590 -9.19 43.13 -19.89
C THR A 590 -9.12 43.14 -18.36
N LEU A 591 -9.51 42.05 -17.72
CA LEU A 591 -9.53 41.93 -16.26
C LEU A 591 -8.12 41.72 -15.72
N ALA A 592 -7.85 42.30 -14.54
CA ALA A 592 -6.67 41.97 -13.76
C ALA A 592 -6.92 40.62 -13.06
N LEU A 593 -6.44 39.54 -13.67
CA LEU A 593 -6.70 38.18 -13.19
C LEU A 593 -5.88 37.83 -11.94
N PRO A 594 -6.37 36.93 -11.07
CA PRO A 594 -5.61 36.42 -9.93
C PRO A 594 -4.27 35.80 -10.34
N VAL A 595 -3.30 35.84 -9.42
CA VAL A 595 -2.02 35.15 -9.59
C VAL A 595 -2.23 33.64 -9.52
N THR A 596 -1.62 32.91 -10.46
CA THR A 596 -1.64 31.45 -10.50
C THR A 596 -1.08 30.82 -9.23
N GLN A 597 -1.74 29.77 -8.73
CA GLN A 597 -1.33 29.01 -7.55
C GLN A 597 -1.01 27.56 -7.93
N ASN A 598 0.16 27.36 -8.54
CA ASN A 598 0.61 26.07 -9.09
C ASN A 598 0.58 24.92 -8.06
N SER A 599 0.81 25.22 -6.78
CA SER A 599 0.81 24.23 -5.71
C SER A 599 -0.59 23.71 -5.33
N MET A 600 -1.67 24.34 -5.78
CA MET A 600 -3.04 24.00 -5.37
C MET A 600 -3.79 23.17 -6.40
N ALA A 601 -3.08 22.39 -7.22
CA ALA A 601 -3.67 21.56 -8.26
C ALA A 601 -4.49 20.40 -7.65
N PRO A 602 -5.77 20.22 -8.02
CA PRO A 602 -6.58 19.12 -7.50
C PRO A 602 -6.36 17.79 -8.21
N ALA A 603 -5.57 17.74 -9.29
CA ALA A 603 -5.24 16.51 -10.00
C ALA A 603 -3.72 16.31 -10.05
N PHE A 604 -3.28 15.12 -9.66
CA PHE A 604 -1.88 14.71 -9.76
C PHE A 604 -1.70 13.79 -10.97
N ILE A 605 -0.86 14.21 -11.90
CA ILE A 605 -0.42 13.43 -13.06
C ILE A 605 1.10 13.22 -12.93
N ALA A 606 1.58 12.03 -13.29
CA ALA A 606 2.99 11.69 -13.14
C ALA A 606 3.82 12.02 -14.39
N ASN A 607 3.29 11.77 -15.59
CA ASN A 607 4.04 11.79 -16.87
C ASN A 607 5.36 11.03 -16.80
N ARG A 608 5.34 9.89 -16.12
CA ARG A 608 6.46 8.94 -15.99
C ARG A 608 5.91 7.54 -15.71
N PRO A 609 6.72 6.49 -15.93
CA PRO A 609 6.36 5.15 -15.47
C PRO A 609 6.00 5.12 -13.98
N PHE A 610 5.09 4.21 -13.63
CA PHE A 610 4.72 3.92 -12.25
C PHE A 610 5.96 3.56 -11.42
N ILE A 611 6.06 4.13 -10.22
CA ILE A 611 7.05 3.79 -9.19
C ILE A 611 6.42 2.93 -8.08
N SER A 612 5.10 2.87 -8.04
CA SER A 612 4.34 1.97 -7.16
C SER A 612 2.98 1.67 -7.77
N THR A 613 2.44 0.47 -7.56
CA THR A 613 1.04 0.19 -7.90
C THR A 613 0.06 1.02 -7.08
N ALA A 614 0.48 1.54 -5.92
CA ALA A 614 -0.33 2.43 -5.09
C ALA A 614 -0.66 3.78 -5.77
N GLU A 615 0.10 4.18 -6.80
CA GLU A 615 -0.19 5.40 -7.57
C GLU A 615 -1.51 5.32 -8.35
N LEU A 616 -2.11 4.13 -8.46
CA LEU A 616 -3.49 3.97 -8.93
C LEU A 616 -4.50 4.81 -8.12
N GLY A 617 -4.15 5.25 -6.91
CA GLY A 617 -4.95 6.19 -6.12
C GLY A 617 -5.14 7.57 -6.76
N ASN A 618 -4.22 7.98 -7.65
CA ASN A 618 -4.32 9.27 -8.37
C ASN A 618 -5.28 9.23 -9.58
N ILE A 619 -5.80 8.05 -9.93
CA ILE A 619 -6.63 7.88 -11.13
C ILE A 619 -8.03 8.44 -10.87
N PHE A 620 -8.47 9.38 -11.72
CA PHE A 620 -9.81 9.94 -11.67
C PHE A 620 -10.88 8.83 -11.82
N ASP A 621 -11.84 8.80 -10.89
CA ASP A 621 -12.96 7.85 -10.92
C ASP A 621 -14.21 8.53 -11.52
N PRO A 622 -14.70 8.10 -12.71
CA PRO A 622 -15.84 8.71 -13.38
C PRO A 622 -17.19 8.27 -12.80
N ALA A 623 -17.22 7.61 -11.64
CA ALA A 623 -18.46 7.13 -11.03
C ALA A 623 -19.47 8.26 -10.77
N GLN A 624 -20.76 7.95 -10.92
CA GLN A 624 -21.83 8.95 -10.84
C GLN A 624 -22.88 8.59 -9.78
N TRP A 625 -22.72 9.15 -8.58
CA TRP A 625 -23.58 8.91 -7.41
C TRP A 625 -23.95 10.20 -6.71
N THR A 626 -25.19 10.31 -6.22
CA THR A 626 -25.68 11.52 -5.53
C THR A 626 -25.00 11.79 -4.20
N MET A 627 -24.55 10.76 -3.49
CA MET A 627 -23.79 10.85 -2.23
C MET A 627 -22.86 9.63 -2.09
N ILE A 628 -21.62 9.73 -2.56
CA ILE A 628 -20.67 8.60 -2.54
C ILE A 628 -20.16 8.26 -1.12
N GLU A 629 -20.11 9.26 -0.25
CA GLU A 629 -19.71 9.14 1.16
C GLU A 629 -20.77 8.42 2.02
N ASN A 630 -21.97 8.15 1.48
CA ASN A 630 -23.07 7.50 2.18
C ASN A 630 -23.50 6.21 1.47
N THR A 631 -23.79 5.17 2.24
CA THR A 631 -24.30 3.90 1.70
C THR A 631 -25.64 4.07 0.96
N SER A 632 -26.43 5.08 1.32
CA SER A 632 -27.74 5.39 0.71
C SER A 632 -27.66 6.17 -0.62
N GLY A 633 -26.47 6.57 -1.07
CA GLY A 633 -26.31 7.29 -2.34
C GLY A 633 -26.93 6.53 -3.52
N THR A 634 -27.59 7.26 -4.43
CA THR A 634 -28.29 6.69 -5.60
C THR A 634 -27.52 6.99 -6.88
N ALA A 635 -27.56 6.06 -7.83
CA ALA A 635 -26.98 6.25 -9.15
C ALA A 635 -27.69 7.41 -9.86
N SER A 636 -26.94 8.35 -10.44
CA SER A 636 -27.51 9.54 -11.07
C SER A 636 -26.59 10.08 -12.15
N ALA A 637 -27.09 10.19 -13.38
CA ALA A 637 -26.33 10.75 -14.51
C ALA A 637 -26.02 12.25 -14.34
N GLY A 638 -26.61 12.90 -13.33
CA GLY A 638 -26.37 14.31 -12.99
C GLY A 638 -25.27 14.53 -11.96
N SER A 639 -24.71 13.46 -11.40
CA SER A 639 -23.75 13.50 -10.29
C SER A 639 -22.36 13.08 -10.76
N GLY A 640 -21.32 13.48 -10.01
CA GLY A 640 -19.96 13.01 -10.25
C GLY A 640 -18.89 14.08 -10.03
N GLY A 641 -17.65 13.63 -10.19
CA GLY A 641 -16.46 14.45 -10.08
C GLY A 641 -16.02 14.69 -8.63
N GLY A 642 -14.80 15.21 -8.49
CA GLY A 642 -14.20 15.52 -7.21
C GLY A 642 -13.62 14.32 -6.47
N PHE A 643 -13.46 13.18 -7.15
CA PHE A 643 -12.78 12.05 -6.54
C PHE A 643 -11.96 11.15 -7.47
N SER A 644 -10.93 10.54 -6.89
CA SER A 644 -10.10 9.48 -7.45
C SER A 644 -10.42 8.10 -6.85
N LEU A 645 -9.71 7.07 -7.31
CA LEU A 645 -9.74 5.73 -6.70
C LEU A 645 -9.17 5.78 -5.27
N ALA A 646 -9.93 5.31 -4.28
CA ALA A 646 -9.50 5.39 -2.87
C ALA A 646 -8.44 4.32 -2.52
N ILE A 647 -7.16 4.67 -2.66
CA ILE A 647 -6.01 3.80 -2.36
C ILE A 647 -5.02 4.55 -1.47
N GLY A 648 -4.71 4.05 -0.29
CA GLY A 648 -3.97 4.80 0.73
C GLY A 648 -4.85 5.72 1.57
N ARG A 649 -6.16 5.52 1.50
CA ARG A 649 -7.18 6.23 2.28
C ARG A 649 -8.41 5.34 2.51
N PRO A 650 -9.33 5.74 3.42
CA PRO A 650 -10.56 4.99 3.62
C PRO A 650 -11.43 5.01 2.36
N GLU A 651 -11.90 3.84 1.92
CA GLU A 651 -12.80 3.73 0.76
C GLU A 651 -14.12 4.46 1.02
N PHE A 652 -14.76 4.93 -0.05
CA PHE A 652 -16.08 5.54 0.04
C PHE A 652 -17.13 4.55 0.54
N ALA A 653 -18.06 5.00 1.38
CA ALA A 653 -19.08 4.13 1.97
C ALA A 653 -19.88 3.34 0.93
N LYS A 654 -20.07 3.93 -0.26
CA LYS A 654 -20.76 3.28 -1.37
C LYS A 654 -20.01 2.06 -1.93
N PHE A 655 -18.68 2.07 -1.86
CA PHE A 655 -17.80 1.09 -2.49
C PHE A 655 -16.98 0.25 -1.50
N ASP A 656 -17.12 0.47 -0.20
CA ASP A 656 -16.42 -0.29 0.84
C ASP A 656 -17.05 -1.69 1.06
N ARG A 657 -16.96 -2.51 0.01
CA ARG A 657 -17.38 -3.91 -0.05
C ARG A 657 -16.41 -4.68 -0.93
N GLU A 658 -16.19 -5.95 -0.59
CA GLU A 658 -15.37 -6.85 -1.42
C GLU A 658 -15.93 -6.92 -2.86
N GLY A 659 -15.03 -6.89 -3.84
CA GLY A 659 -15.35 -6.78 -5.26
C GLY A 659 -15.47 -5.35 -5.77
N GLN A 660 -15.72 -4.35 -4.90
CA GLN A 660 -15.90 -2.95 -5.28
C GLN A 660 -14.79 -2.02 -4.83
N ARG A 661 -13.94 -2.41 -3.86
CA ARG A 661 -12.88 -1.54 -3.34
C ARG A 661 -11.79 -1.28 -4.36
N ALA A 662 -11.38 -0.02 -4.50
CA ALA A 662 -10.26 0.39 -5.36
C ALA A 662 -8.94 -0.30 -4.98
N ALA A 663 -8.70 -0.49 -3.67
CA ALA A 663 -7.50 -1.17 -3.17
C ALA A 663 -7.33 -2.61 -3.69
N GLN A 664 -8.39 -3.28 -4.16
CA GLN A 664 -8.27 -4.63 -4.75
C GLN A 664 -7.61 -4.62 -6.13
N LEU A 665 -7.48 -3.46 -6.79
CA LEU A 665 -6.67 -3.34 -8.01
C LEU A 665 -5.19 -3.61 -7.73
N LEU A 666 -4.72 -3.35 -6.51
CA LEU A 666 -3.33 -3.64 -6.09
C LEU A 666 -3.01 -5.14 -6.08
N ASP A 667 -4.03 -5.99 -6.05
CA ASP A 667 -3.88 -7.44 -6.11
C ASP A 667 -3.74 -7.95 -7.55
N LEU A 668 -4.35 -7.23 -8.50
CA LEU A 668 -4.44 -7.63 -9.90
C LEU A 668 -3.23 -7.20 -10.73
N PHE A 669 -2.59 -6.10 -10.33
CA PHE A 669 -1.49 -5.47 -11.05
C PHE A 669 -0.19 -5.49 -10.25
N THR A 670 0.92 -5.51 -10.99
CA THR A 670 2.28 -5.42 -10.45
C THR A 670 3.13 -4.53 -11.34
N LEU A 671 4.33 -4.15 -10.90
CA LEU A 671 5.32 -3.48 -11.75
C LEU A 671 6.37 -4.51 -12.18
N SER A 672 6.74 -4.50 -13.45
CA SER A 672 7.77 -5.43 -13.93
C SER A 672 9.12 -5.15 -13.28
N ASN A 673 9.89 -6.20 -13.01
CA ASN A 673 11.28 -6.06 -12.55
C ASN A 673 12.24 -5.55 -13.65
N THR A 674 11.72 -5.22 -14.85
CA THR A 674 12.53 -4.95 -16.06
C THR A 674 12.86 -3.47 -16.27
N SER A 675 12.24 -2.55 -15.53
CA SER A 675 12.68 -1.15 -15.55
C SER A 675 14.04 -1.03 -14.84
N THR A 676 15.11 -1.01 -15.62
CA THR A 676 16.51 -0.82 -15.19
C THR A 676 16.75 0.48 -14.41
N SER A 677 15.73 1.33 -14.24
CA SER A 677 15.77 2.62 -13.55
C SER A 677 15.28 2.59 -12.10
N GLN A 678 14.72 1.49 -11.59
CA GLN A 678 14.24 1.43 -10.20
C GLN A 678 15.00 0.40 -9.36
N ARG A 679 15.46 0.88 -8.21
CA ARG A 679 16.31 0.24 -7.18
C ARG A 679 15.69 -1.02 -6.52
N ASN A 680 14.72 -1.68 -7.14
CA ASN A 680 14.02 -2.86 -6.60
C ASN A 680 14.92 -4.09 -6.38
N THR A 681 16.16 -4.11 -6.88
CA THR A 681 17.11 -5.20 -6.60
C THR A 681 17.73 -5.17 -5.19
N ARG A 682 17.39 -4.18 -4.35
CA ARG A 682 18.00 -3.96 -3.01
C ARG A 682 17.02 -4.04 -1.83
N ILE A 683 15.73 -4.28 -2.08
CA ILE A 683 14.74 -4.24 -0.99
C ILE A 683 14.69 -5.60 -0.29
N SER A 684 15.27 -5.70 0.91
CA SER A 684 14.88 -6.71 1.89
C SER A 684 13.51 -6.30 2.44
N LYS A 685 12.43 -6.73 1.77
CA LYS A 685 11.05 -6.37 2.16
C LYS A 685 10.74 -6.91 3.55
N ILE A 686 9.99 -6.15 4.33
CA ILE A 686 9.57 -6.54 5.67
C ILE A 686 8.27 -7.34 5.59
N ASN A 687 8.28 -8.57 6.10
CA ASN A 687 7.05 -9.33 6.27
C ASN A 687 6.21 -8.72 7.41
N ILE A 688 5.20 -7.95 7.02
CA ILE A 688 4.33 -7.22 7.94
C ILE A 688 3.49 -8.13 8.84
N ASN A 689 3.27 -9.37 8.43
CA ASN A 689 2.51 -10.35 9.20
C ASN A 689 3.31 -10.99 10.35
N THR A 690 4.63 -10.88 10.36
CA THR A 690 5.50 -11.45 11.40
C THR A 690 6.30 -10.38 12.14
N ALA A 691 6.51 -9.21 11.53
CA ALA A 691 7.31 -8.13 12.08
C ALA A 691 6.84 -7.69 13.48
N PRO A 692 7.74 -7.56 14.46
CA PRO A 692 7.40 -7.05 15.79
C PRO A 692 7.10 -5.55 15.74
N ARG A 693 6.48 -5.04 16.80
CA ARG A 693 6.01 -3.65 16.92
C ARG A 693 7.11 -2.64 16.59
N GLU A 694 8.32 -2.89 17.08
CA GLU A 694 9.51 -2.06 16.91
C GLU A 694 9.96 -1.97 15.46
N VAL A 695 9.89 -3.09 14.71
CA VAL A 695 10.22 -3.12 13.28
C VAL A 695 9.15 -2.38 12.48
N LEU A 696 7.87 -2.57 12.80
CA LEU A 696 6.76 -1.89 12.13
C LEU A 696 6.85 -0.36 12.25
N ARG A 697 7.29 0.17 13.40
CA ARG A 697 7.53 1.61 13.59
C ARG A 697 8.51 2.19 12.55
N THR A 698 9.55 1.44 12.19
CA THR A 698 10.60 1.92 11.28
C THR A 698 10.10 2.18 9.85
N LEU A 699 8.98 1.56 9.46
CA LEU A 699 8.38 1.74 8.13
C LEU A 699 7.76 3.14 7.94
N ILE A 700 7.18 3.69 9.00
CA ILE A 700 6.34 4.89 8.92
C ILE A 700 7.00 6.14 9.50
N ALA A 701 7.84 5.98 10.51
CA ALA A 701 8.39 7.11 11.24
C ALA A 701 9.19 8.01 10.30
N GLY A 702 9.06 9.33 10.46
CA GLY A 702 9.82 10.36 9.75
C GLY A 702 9.76 10.31 8.23
N GLN A 703 8.74 9.68 7.65
CA GLN A 703 8.50 9.70 6.21
C GLN A 703 8.19 11.14 5.77
N GLY A 704 8.99 11.65 4.84
CA GLY A 704 8.65 12.85 4.09
C GLY A 704 7.33 12.65 3.35
N LEU A 705 6.44 13.63 3.23
CA LEU A 705 5.36 13.66 2.26
C LEU A 705 5.58 14.91 1.43
N VAL A 706 5.65 14.75 0.11
CA VAL A 706 6.02 15.81 -0.86
C VAL A 706 5.03 15.93 -2.00
N ASN A 707 4.09 14.99 -2.13
CA ASN A 707 3.09 15.02 -3.19
C ASN A 707 2.06 16.14 -3.00
N ASP A 708 1.79 16.58 -1.76
CA ASP A 708 1.08 17.84 -1.50
C ASP A 708 2.10 18.99 -1.23
N PRO A 709 2.27 19.94 -2.16
CA PRO A 709 3.18 21.07 -1.99
C PRO A 709 2.64 22.20 -1.08
N VAL A 710 1.34 22.25 -0.80
CA VAL A 710 0.71 23.16 0.18
C VAL A 710 0.92 22.66 1.61
N GLN A 711 1.08 21.35 1.78
CA GLN A 711 1.29 20.67 3.06
C GLN A 711 2.66 19.97 3.14
N SER A 712 3.68 20.53 2.49
CA SER A 712 5.04 19.96 2.43
C SER A 712 5.77 19.83 3.78
N THR A 713 5.13 20.25 4.88
CA THR A 713 5.61 20.12 6.26
C THR A 713 4.80 19.11 7.08
N LEU A 714 3.74 18.55 6.50
CA LEU A 714 2.85 17.59 7.14
C LEU A 714 3.47 16.21 7.01
N PHE A 715 4.38 15.89 7.91
CA PHE A 715 4.91 14.54 8.05
C PHE A 715 4.18 13.86 9.20
N PRO A 716 3.99 12.53 9.18
CA PRO A 716 3.74 11.80 10.42
C PRO A 716 4.80 12.26 11.44
N PRO A 717 4.41 12.81 12.61
CA PRO A 717 5.33 13.14 13.67
C PRO A 717 6.41 12.08 13.82
N LYS A 718 7.65 12.56 13.94
CA LYS A 718 8.83 11.70 14.14
C LYS A 718 8.85 11.04 15.52
N ASP A 719 7.88 11.40 16.37
CA ASP A 719 7.59 10.78 17.66
C ASP A 719 7.03 9.35 17.50
N GLN A 720 7.32 8.51 18.50
CA GLN A 720 6.92 7.10 18.57
C GLN A 720 5.40 6.91 18.45
N SER A 721 4.60 7.90 18.85
CA SER A 721 3.15 7.77 18.97
C SER A 721 2.40 7.43 17.67
N ILE A 722 2.92 7.70 16.46
CA ILE A 722 2.31 7.26 15.19
C ILE A 722 2.84 5.92 14.72
N GLY A 723 4.15 5.69 14.87
CA GLY A 723 4.75 4.37 14.64
C GLY A 723 4.04 3.30 15.46
N ASP A 724 3.72 3.65 16.71
CA ASP A 724 2.94 2.85 17.65
C ASP A 724 1.54 2.57 17.09
N ARG A 725 0.81 3.60 16.65
CA ARG A 725 -0.53 3.43 16.09
C ARG A 725 -0.55 2.54 14.84
N PHE A 726 0.40 2.73 13.94
CA PHE A 726 0.54 1.88 12.76
C PHE A 726 0.83 0.43 13.16
N ALA A 727 1.81 0.23 14.03
CA ALA A 727 2.18 -1.09 14.51
C ALA A 727 1.01 -1.77 15.24
N ASP A 728 0.28 -1.04 16.07
CA ASP A 728 -0.88 -1.52 16.81
C ASP A 728 -2.03 -1.89 15.87
N ALA A 729 -2.29 -1.08 14.83
CA ALA A 729 -3.30 -1.39 13.81
C ALA A 729 -2.96 -2.65 13.00
N VAL A 730 -1.68 -2.82 12.62
CA VAL A 730 -1.19 -4.03 11.95
C VAL A 730 -1.31 -5.25 12.85
N ILE A 731 -0.83 -5.15 14.10
CA ILE A 731 -0.85 -6.24 15.08
C ILE A 731 -2.29 -6.63 15.39
N ALA A 732 -3.17 -5.67 15.68
CA ALA A 732 -4.59 -5.92 15.91
C ALA A 732 -5.21 -6.62 14.69
N THR A 733 -4.98 -6.13 13.47
CA THR A 733 -5.54 -6.73 12.25
C THR A 733 -5.06 -8.18 12.07
N ARG A 734 -3.74 -8.43 12.12
CA ARG A 734 -3.17 -9.77 11.89
C ARG A 734 -3.45 -10.78 13.01
N GLN A 735 -3.76 -10.32 14.22
CA GLN A 735 -4.24 -11.19 15.32
C GLN A 735 -5.62 -11.80 15.02
N HIS A 736 -6.44 -11.12 14.22
CA HIS A 736 -7.74 -11.61 13.80
C HIS A 736 -7.70 -12.32 12.46
N THR A 737 -7.01 -11.76 11.48
CA THR A 737 -6.85 -12.31 10.14
C THR A 737 -5.52 -11.82 9.56
N PRO A 738 -4.58 -12.71 9.17
CA PRO A 738 -3.34 -12.28 8.53
C PRO A 738 -3.63 -11.49 7.25
N LEU A 739 -2.81 -10.47 6.98
CA LEU A 739 -2.92 -9.64 5.79
C LEU A 739 -2.53 -10.49 4.57
N ARG A 740 -3.44 -10.64 3.61
CA ARG A 740 -3.21 -11.48 2.43
C ARG A 740 -2.44 -10.75 1.33
N SER A 741 -2.61 -9.43 1.24
CA SER A 741 -2.07 -8.60 0.17
C SER A 741 -2.14 -7.10 0.52
N LEU A 742 -1.73 -6.25 -0.42
CA LEU A 742 -1.79 -4.80 -0.28
C LEU A 742 -3.22 -4.27 -0.12
N SER A 743 -4.21 -4.97 -0.66
CA SER A 743 -5.62 -4.59 -0.49
C SER A 743 -6.07 -4.70 0.99
N ASP A 744 -5.65 -5.74 1.70
CA ASP A 744 -5.87 -5.86 3.15
C ASP A 744 -5.06 -4.80 3.94
N LEU A 745 -3.84 -4.49 3.50
CA LEU A 745 -3.02 -3.45 4.12
C LEU A 745 -3.71 -2.08 4.09
N ASN A 746 -4.40 -1.74 3.00
CA ASN A 746 -5.16 -0.49 2.89
C ASN A 746 -6.28 -0.38 3.93
N LEU A 747 -6.75 -1.52 4.47
CA LEU A 747 -7.91 -1.61 5.37
C LEU A 747 -7.53 -1.78 6.84
N ILE A 748 -6.24 -1.77 7.19
CA ILE A 748 -5.80 -1.95 8.58
C ILE A 748 -6.41 -0.87 9.48
N ARG A 749 -6.76 -1.26 10.69
CA ARG A 749 -7.39 -0.38 11.68
C ARG A 749 -7.16 -0.90 13.08
N LYS A 750 -7.27 -0.03 14.08
CA LYS A 750 -7.01 -0.40 15.48
C LYS A 750 -8.04 -1.41 16.02
N ASN A 751 -9.32 -1.27 15.66
CA ASN A 751 -10.34 -2.26 15.97
C ASN A 751 -10.89 -2.91 14.68
N PRO A 752 -10.25 -3.97 14.17
CA PRO A 752 -10.61 -4.61 12.91
C PRO A 752 -11.97 -5.32 12.94
N LEU A 753 -12.54 -5.57 14.12
CA LEU A 753 -13.86 -6.20 14.27
C LEU A 753 -15.00 -5.17 14.38
N ALA A 754 -14.69 -3.91 14.63
CA ALA A 754 -15.73 -2.89 14.72
C ALA A 754 -16.35 -2.59 13.36
N ALA A 755 -17.68 -2.41 13.35
CA ALA A 755 -18.37 -1.88 12.19
C ALA A 755 -17.90 -0.44 11.93
N ARG A 756 -17.64 -0.10 10.66
CA ARG A 756 -17.24 1.25 10.29
C ARG A 756 -18.43 2.20 10.43
N ASN A 757 -18.22 3.30 11.13
CA ASN A 757 -19.22 4.36 11.27
C ASN A 757 -18.90 5.49 10.27
N TYR A 758 -19.66 5.56 9.19
CA TYR A 758 -19.47 6.57 8.14
C TYR A 758 -20.02 7.96 8.50
N THR A 759 -20.91 8.05 9.48
CA THR A 759 -21.56 9.32 9.87
C THR A 759 -20.76 10.09 10.90
N THR A 760 -20.10 9.38 11.83
CA THR A 760 -19.22 9.96 12.86
C THR A 760 -17.98 9.10 12.97
N PRO A 761 -17.05 9.20 12.01
CA PRO A 761 -15.87 8.36 12.00
C PRO A 761 -14.98 8.65 13.21
N ASN A 762 -14.33 7.61 13.73
CA ASN A 762 -13.51 7.69 14.93
C ASN A 762 -12.24 6.84 14.84
N ARG A 763 -11.40 7.00 15.87
CA ARG A 763 -10.05 6.47 15.85
C ARG A 763 -9.88 4.97 15.75
N ASP A 764 -10.85 4.27 16.30
CA ASP A 764 -10.72 2.84 16.44
C ASP A 764 -11.35 2.12 15.24
N THR A 765 -12.25 2.78 14.49
CA THR A 765 -13.07 2.15 13.44
C THR A 765 -12.66 2.53 12.02
N GLU A 766 -11.91 3.62 11.83
CA GLU A 766 -11.41 4.04 10.51
C GLU A 766 -10.14 3.27 10.08
N PRO A 767 -9.95 3.06 8.76
CA PRO A 767 -8.66 2.66 8.22
C PRO A 767 -7.55 3.63 8.65
N PHE A 768 -6.37 3.07 8.93
CA PHE A 768 -5.21 3.83 9.36
C PHE A 768 -4.73 4.79 8.28
N PHE A 769 -4.70 4.33 7.03
CA PHE A 769 -4.24 5.11 5.89
C PHE A 769 -5.24 6.22 5.54
N GLY A 770 -4.74 7.44 5.31
CA GLY A 770 -5.51 8.61 4.91
C GLY A 770 -6.59 9.09 5.88
N SER A 771 -6.53 8.70 7.16
CA SER A 771 -7.44 9.20 8.21
C SER A 771 -6.88 10.45 8.89
N ARG A 772 -7.78 11.20 9.54
CA ARG A 772 -7.50 12.44 10.31
C ARG A 772 -6.46 12.25 11.42
N GLU A 773 -6.12 11.01 11.74
CA GLU A 773 -5.48 10.64 13.00
C GLU A 773 -4.06 10.14 12.82
N GLN A 774 -3.63 10.04 11.57
CA GLN A 774 -2.23 9.99 11.22
C GLN A 774 -1.48 11.26 11.67
N TYR A 775 -2.20 12.34 12.02
CA TYR A 775 -1.65 13.64 12.39
C TYR A 775 -1.94 14.00 13.86
N PRO A 776 -1.08 14.82 14.52
CA PRO A 776 -1.28 15.28 15.90
C PRO A 776 -2.67 15.88 16.15
N THR A 777 -3.18 15.72 17.37
CA THR A 777 -4.48 16.31 17.79
C THR A 777 -4.52 17.84 17.74
N THR A 778 -3.36 18.50 17.85
CA THR A 778 -3.21 19.97 17.79
C THR A 778 -3.15 20.50 16.36
N SER A 779 -2.78 19.66 15.39
CA SER A 779 -2.94 19.92 13.96
C SER A 779 -4.28 19.36 13.53
N ARG A 780 -5.31 20.20 13.44
CA ARG A 780 -6.47 19.89 12.60
C ARG A 780 -5.91 19.41 11.25
N PRO A 781 -6.34 18.26 10.67
CA PRO A 781 -5.97 17.95 9.30
C PRO A 781 -6.27 19.19 8.49
N PRO A 782 -5.33 19.65 7.66
CA PRO A 782 -5.58 20.85 6.87
C PRO A 782 -6.89 20.62 6.13
N ASP A 783 -7.85 21.52 6.28
CA ASP A 783 -9.10 21.44 5.50
C ASP A 783 -8.78 21.48 3.98
N THR A 784 -7.55 21.86 3.63
CA THR A 784 -7.00 22.07 2.29
C THR A 784 -5.98 21.01 1.83
N TRP A 785 -5.95 19.83 2.42
CA TRP A 785 -4.98 18.79 2.04
C TRP A 785 -5.45 18.02 0.79
N ASP A 786 -4.56 17.86 -0.20
CA ASP A 786 -4.81 17.01 -1.36
C ASP A 786 -4.60 15.51 -1.07
N ASP A 787 -5.19 14.68 -1.93
CA ASP A 787 -5.16 13.24 -1.76
C ASP A 787 -3.83 12.60 -2.13
N ALA A 788 -3.10 13.20 -3.05
CA ALA A 788 -1.81 12.69 -3.45
C ALA A 788 -0.85 12.67 -2.24
N GLY A 789 -0.86 13.70 -1.41
CA GLY A 789 -0.12 13.73 -0.14
C GLY A 789 -0.66 12.74 0.90
N ARG A 790 -1.98 12.53 0.95
CA ARG A 790 -2.64 11.61 1.88
C ARG A 790 -2.32 10.14 1.61
N GLU A 791 -2.27 9.78 0.33
CA GLU A 791 -2.06 8.42 -0.15
C GLU A 791 -0.56 8.08 -0.25
N GLU A 792 0.33 9.08 -0.31
CA GLU A 792 1.77 8.92 -0.44
C GLU A 792 2.38 8.06 0.68
N LEU A 793 1.87 8.16 1.91
CA LEU A 793 2.37 7.35 3.02
C LEU A 793 2.15 5.86 2.79
N PHE A 794 0.96 5.50 2.28
CA PHE A 794 0.65 4.11 1.92
C PHE A 794 1.55 3.65 0.78
N GLN A 795 1.72 4.47 -0.26
CA GLN A 795 2.60 4.18 -1.39
C GLN A 795 4.02 3.81 -0.95
N ARG A 796 4.61 4.61 -0.06
CA ARG A 796 5.97 4.38 0.47
C ARG A 796 6.05 3.07 1.24
N ILE A 797 5.05 2.76 2.06
CA ILE A 797 5.03 1.51 2.85
C ILE A 797 4.76 0.29 1.96
N ALA A 798 3.83 0.37 1.02
CA ALA A 798 3.45 -0.71 0.12
C ALA A 798 4.65 -1.27 -0.66
N ASN A 799 5.61 -0.41 -1.01
CA ASN A 799 6.84 -0.79 -1.71
C ASN A 799 7.84 -1.57 -0.82
N MET A 800 7.80 -1.37 0.50
CA MET A 800 8.76 -1.94 1.47
C MET A 800 8.28 -3.21 2.16
N VAL A 801 7.04 -3.65 1.95
CA VAL A 801 6.45 -4.78 2.66
C VAL A 801 6.25 -6.01 1.77
N THR A 802 6.22 -7.17 2.41
CA THR A 802 5.83 -8.47 1.83
C THR A 802 4.88 -9.20 2.78
N PHE A 803 4.22 -10.23 2.28
CA PHE A 803 3.32 -11.11 3.06
C PHE A 803 3.86 -12.55 3.14
N GLN A 804 5.05 -12.77 2.55
CA GLN A 804 5.69 -14.07 2.39
C GLN A 804 7.13 -14.01 2.87
N SER A 805 7.68 -15.18 3.20
CA SER A 805 9.06 -15.30 3.67
C SER A 805 9.72 -16.54 3.07
N LYS A 806 11.04 -16.46 2.89
CA LYS A 806 11.87 -17.57 2.37
C LYS A 806 13.09 -17.86 3.24
N THR A 807 13.33 -17.04 4.26
CA THR A 807 14.50 -17.13 5.13
C THR A 807 14.06 -17.28 6.57
N TYR A 808 14.52 -18.36 7.21
CA TYR A 808 14.09 -18.73 8.54
C TYR A 808 15.28 -19.05 9.44
N ARG A 809 15.18 -18.69 10.71
CA ARG A 809 16.06 -19.20 11.75
C ARG A 809 15.37 -20.33 12.46
N VAL A 810 15.94 -21.52 12.37
CA VAL A 810 15.40 -22.74 12.98
C VAL A 810 16.27 -23.09 14.19
N ILE A 811 15.63 -23.26 15.34
CA ILE A 811 16.30 -23.70 16.57
C ILE A 811 15.76 -25.07 16.91
N VAL A 812 16.66 -26.02 17.12
CA VAL A 812 16.34 -27.43 17.42
C VAL A 812 17.08 -27.86 18.67
N ALA A 813 16.37 -28.50 19.58
CA ALA A 813 16.91 -29.15 20.76
C ALA A 813 16.59 -30.65 20.73
N GLY A 814 17.59 -31.49 20.92
CA GLY A 814 17.47 -32.94 21.09
C GLY A 814 17.87 -33.34 22.51
N GLN A 815 17.06 -34.18 23.16
CA GLN A 815 17.31 -34.68 24.50
C GLN A 815 17.17 -36.21 24.56
N VAL A 816 17.90 -36.80 25.49
CA VAL A 816 17.78 -38.20 25.89
C VAL A 816 17.49 -38.23 27.38
N LEU A 817 16.44 -38.94 27.75
CA LEU A 817 15.99 -39.13 29.12
C LEU A 817 16.21 -40.58 29.55
N ASP A 818 16.57 -40.79 30.81
CA ASP A 818 16.51 -42.11 31.43
C ASP A 818 15.05 -42.52 31.75
N ARG A 819 14.85 -43.74 32.27
CA ARG A 819 13.52 -44.25 32.68
C ARG A 819 12.82 -43.40 33.76
N ALA A 820 13.57 -42.61 34.53
CA ALA A 820 13.04 -41.72 35.55
C ALA A 820 12.71 -40.32 34.99
N GLY A 821 12.92 -40.09 33.69
CA GLY A 821 12.69 -38.80 33.05
C GLY A 821 13.84 -37.80 33.23
N LYS A 822 15.00 -38.23 33.76
CA LYS A 822 16.15 -37.35 33.93
C LYS A 822 16.93 -37.22 32.63
N ILE A 823 17.32 -35.97 32.29
CA ILE A 823 18.14 -35.68 31.12
C ILE A 823 19.55 -36.29 31.30
N ILE A 824 19.90 -37.22 30.42
CA ILE A 824 21.22 -37.87 30.35
C ILE A 824 22.05 -37.41 29.14
N GLY A 825 21.42 -36.78 28.16
CA GLY A 825 22.08 -36.12 27.03
C GLY A 825 21.24 -34.98 26.46
N GLN A 826 21.89 -33.90 26.04
CA GLN A 826 21.24 -32.76 25.38
C GLN A 826 22.15 -32.17 24.30
N ARG A 827 21.54 -31.77 23.17
CA ARG A 827 22.17 -31.00 22.10
C ARG A 827 21.20 -29.92 21.64
N THR A 828 21.72 -28.74 21.33
CA THR A 828 20.95 -27.64 20.76
C THR A 828 21.69 -27.07 19.57
N ARG A 829 20.98 -26.74 18.50
CA ARG A 829 21.54 -26.19 17.27
C ARG A 829 20.65 -25.08 16.76
N GLU A 830 21.27 -23.97 16.38
CA GLU A 830 20.64 -22.86 15.67
C GLU A 830 21.17 -22.86 14.24
N ILE A 831 20.25 -22.85 13.28
CA ILE A 831 20.59 -22.83 11.86
C ILE A 831 19.74 -21.79 11.14
N THR A 832 20.38 -21.02 10.25
CA THR A 832 19.66 -20.11 9.35
C THR A 832 19.54 -20.77 7.99
N LEU A 833 18.30 -21.02 7.58
CA LEU A 833 17.97 -21.67 6.31
C LEU A 833 17.31 -20.69 5.36
N ARG A 834 17.77 -20.71 4.11
CA ARG A 834 17.07 -20.08 2.99
C ARG A 834 16.56 -21.15 2.04
N PHE A 835 15.31 -21.01 1.64
CA PHE A 835 14.68 -21.85 0.63
C PHE A 835 14.74 -21.12 -0.71
N GLU A 836 15.49 -21.69 -1.66
CA GLU A 836 15.62 -21.16 -3.02
C GLU A 836 14.96 -22.12 -4.02
N PRO A 837 13.69 -21.87 -4.42
CA PRO A 837 13.09 -22.63 -5.50
C PRO A 837 13.79 -22.32 -6.82
N LYS A 838 13.98 -23.34 -7.67
CA LYS A 838 14.36 -23.09 -9.06
C LYS A 838 13.15 -22.48 -9.79
N ARG A 839 13.43 -21.57 -10.71
CA ARG A 839 12.40 -20.89 -11.51
C ARG A 839 12.51 -21.25 -12.99
N ASP A 840 11.37 -21.33 -13.66
CA ASP A 840 11.29 -21.52 -15.11
C ASP A 840 11.60 -20.21 -15.87
N ALA A 841 11.53 -20.25 -17.22
CA ALA A 841 11.79 -19.10 -18.07
C ALA A 841 10.78 -17.96 -17.83
N GLU A 842 9.60 -18.32 -17.36
CA GLU A 842 8.51 -17.44 -16.99
C GLU A 842 8.69 -16.87 -15.57
N GLY A 843 9.65 -17.35 -14.78
CA GLY A 843 9.89 -16.90 -13.40
C GLY A 843 8.95 -17.50 -12.36
N LEU A 844 8.13 -18.49 -12.71
CA LEU A 844 7.38 -19.31 -11.75
C LEU A 844 8.28 -20.39 -11.16
N ILE A 845 7.86 -20.98 -10.04
CA ILE A 845 8.60 -22.08 -9.42
C ILE A 845 8.51 -23.33 -10.31
N ASP A 846 9.67 -23.83 -10.72
CA ASP A 846 9.79 -25.10 -11.45
C ASP A 846 9.63 -26.25 -10.46
N THR A 847 8.43 -26.83 -10.44
CA THR A 847 8.08 -27.95 -9.56
C THR A 847 8.77 -29.26 -9.91
N THR A 848 9.45 -29.34 -11.06
CA THR A 848 10.17 -30.55 -11.51
C THR A 848 11.63 -30.59 -11.04
N GLN A 849 12.16 -29.46 -10.57
CA GLN A 849 13.53 -29.34 -10.12
C GLN A 849 13.64 -29.34 -8.59
N PRO A 850 14.70 -29.94 -8.01
CA PRO A 850 14.93 -29.85 -6.58
C PRO A 850 15.25 -28.41 -6.17
N PHE A 851 14.64 -27.96 -5.08
CA PHE A 851 14.95 -26.68 -4.45
C PHE A 851 16.28 -26.74 -3.71
N VAL A 852 16.96 -25.60 -3.60
CA VAL A 852 18.23 -25.51 -2.87
C VAL A 852 17.95 -24.95 -1.49
N ILE A 853 18.31 -25.72 -0.46
CA ILE A 853 18.39 -25.21 0.91
C ILE A 853 19.80 -24.67 1.10
N ARG A 854 19.93 -23.36 1.29
CA ARG A 854 21.21 -22.76 1.68
C ARG A 854 21.26 -22.56 3.17
N THR A 855 22.28 -23.12 3.80
CA THR A 855 22.67 -22.78 5.17
C THR A 855 23.46 -21.48 5.13
N LEU A 856 22.89 -20.41 5.69
CA LEU A 856 23.54 -19.09 5.76
C LEU A 856 24.43 -18.96 7.00
N GLY A 857 24.16 -19.76 8.02
CA GLY A 857 24.95 -19.82 9.25
C GLY A 857 24.47 -20.95 10.15
N GLU A 858 25.41 -21.51 10.91
CA GLU A 858 25.15 -22.58 11.88
C GLU A 858 25.90 -22.28 13.18
N ARG A 859 25.22 -22.48 14.31
CA ARG A 859 25.80 -22.29 15.64
C ARG A 859 25.36 -23.42 16.57
N SER A 860 26.33 -24.05 17.24
CA SER A 860 26.06 -24.89 18.42
C SER A 860 25.83 -23.96 19.61
N LEU A 861 24.70 -24.12 20.29
CA LEU A 861 24.33 -23.33 21.47
C LEU A 861 24.82 -23.97 22.77
#